data_AF-A0AAR5PF40-F1
#
_entry.id   AF-A0AAR5PF40-F1
#
_cell.length_a   1.000
_cell.length_b   1.000
_cell.length_c   1.000
_cell.angle_alpha   90.00
_cell.angle_beta   90.00
_cell.angle_gamma   90.00
#
_symmetry.space_group_name_H-M   'P 1'
#
loop_
_entity.id
_entity.type
_entity.pdbx_description
1 polymer ?
#
loop_
_entity_poly.entity_id
_entity_poly.type
_entity_poly.pdbx_seq_one_letter_code
_entity_poly.pdbx_strand_id
1 'polypeptide(L)'
;MAYLEEILRKLGWDDGFQMPVANSENQALEQELAKLTLHKVKAKSILDNSQSRLTNLKEHFKFVTQENEQTQKIITAHKQQYDSEANQYHALKGEKNKLEHDVAEVDKRIKLLAEDKGKQKKNLEKAVIKVDRIKRETGWDIEALKAWEEALKKRDDDNELIKKFSKEDERRFNELEARRQFLQSEYDAKNFTISKMVCDLHSCEMIIERTGKAIKQQINERENLIKQWKDTVKMLQQRDADIDARQERILEAETVLEQQQEHLEEENSMLKNEQKNNHVIELELEQLNAANSRMRRELGDLQQTMYAIVNECHTLKRRVTASANNLEKLRIQKRQMDVEMDQKERKCIKDQAEMESIESKIAEMKGSNLSSTERIRRIRKLMESEEKRCSVLMADTEKINSNLYRTDQLLKDQQQVGKSLEIQINNSYCICNKLRKHIRDEEKSLEKLKEVVYDMEFRIDEFEQRLCKLEGSNKPDDHADEKDEKIRELETTLYDHAEVQHTLQSQVDRLQDEMRKLSNFIAADREHLENLQNQVENHLLVYDIGRKQIAAAKKSTQEKQVEENIMRLRINHIETDMHKEEKRIFSLQKLRLTLDQVMKERNLEIDTKRSIVLTKKRNLEEEKGRLKGDISIRKIKLEQFQKKYHIELMSLGKQPLFSPNRDNNRAINAGKDEDGQPLSVTHFKIKSAQEKFFLQQQGDELDKKIKVAEKEIVAIENTLKMINLTNVAFKNNLSPLKDDDVTIQEMKVLENKYKDWTQKCREAKQELAKHQAIFDDLTKELNEVLMPVRMENKELVDKLEEENIVIEKQERTKEEKLKRTETQIRKALKNLRSKDISIYDQDLEVRQLKDANNTVVKRLCSMMKEYADVAPNISKYSAEHNIDLKSQNSLSSDSFSTASSISSPSSTRSLTTRFNPVVVSKVDLSFN
;
A
#
# COMPACT_ATOMS: atom_id res chain seq x y z
N MET A 1 70.45 1.29 -22.29
CA MET A 1 69.07 1.29 -21.80
C MET A 1 68.85 -0.03 -21.08
N ALA A 2 68.21 -1.06 -21.67
CA ALA A 2 67.78 -2.31 -21.01
C ALA A 2 68.67 -2.84 -19.86
N TYR A 3 69.96 -3.11 -20.09
CA TYR A 3 70.87 -3.64 -19.06
C TYR A 3 71.03 -2.73 -17.83
N LEU A 4 70.90 -1.42 -18.00
CA LEU A 4 70.96 -0.43 -16.92
C LEU A 4 69.62 -0.32 -16.19
N GLU A 5 68.51 -0.40 -16.94
CA GLU A 5 67.14 -0.37 -16.40
C GLU A 5 66.87 -1.61 -15.53
N GLU A 6 67.34 -2.80 -15.92
CA GLU A 6 67.21 -4.02 -15.13
C GLU A 6 68.04 -3.97 -13.82
N ILE A 7 69.17 -3.26 -13.81
CA ILE A 7 69.98 -3.03 -12.60
C ILE A 7 69.25 -2.06 -11.65
N LEU A 8 68.70 -0.95 -12.16
CA LEU A 8 67.93 0.01 -11.35
C LEU A 8 66.71 -0.67 -10.69
N ARG A 9 65.97 -1.49 -11.45
CA ARG A 9 64.84 -2.29 -10.95
C ARG A 9 65.23 -3.26 -9.84
N LYS A 10 66.36 -3.96 -9.95
CA LYS A 10 66.86 -4.87 -8.89
C LYS A 10 67.33 -4.15 -7.64
N LEU A 11 67.56 -2.84 -7.70
CA LEU A 11 67.93 -1.98 -6.57
C LEU A 11 66.73 -1.24 -5.96
N GLY A 12 65.51 -1.45 -6.47
CA GLY A 12 64.29 -0.78 -6.00
C GLY A 12 64.11 0.65 -6.54
N TRP A 13 64.77 0.99 -7.65
CA TRP A 13 64.86 2.34 -8.21
C TRP A 13 64.17 2.52 -9.57
N ASP A 14 63.26 1.61 -9.98
CA ASP A 14 62.46 1.79 -11.21
C ASP A 14 61.06 2.40 -10.95
N ASP A 15 60.45 2.16 -9.79
CA ASP A 15 59.13 2.67 -9.42
C ASP A 15 59.14 3.47 -8.09
N GLY A 16 59.25 4.80 -8.18
CA GLY A 16 59.18 5.69 -7.03
C GLY A 16 59.82 7.06 -7.22
N PHE A 17 60.22 7.68 -6.10
CA PHE A 17 60.98 8.94 -6.03
C PHE A 17 62.44 8.73 -5.56
N GLN A 18 62.86 7.48 -5.39
CA GLN A 18 64.19 7.15 -4.85
C GLN A 18 65.27 7.48 -5.87
N MET A 19 66.24 8.32 -5.48
CA MET A 19 67.36 8.70 -6.34
C MET A 19 68.70 8.20 -5.78
N PRO A 20 69.53 7.48 -6.57
CA PRO A 20 70.76 6.83 -6.09
C PRO A 20 71.82 7.76 -5.47
N VAL A 21 71.72 9.07 -5.73
CA VAL A 21 72.66 10.11 -5.27
C VAL A 21 71.89 11.32 -4.72
N ALA A 22 70.81 11.09 -3.98
CA ALA A 22 70.11 12.14 -3.26
C ALA A 22 71.00 12.77 -2.17
N ASN A 23 71.00 14.10 -2.04
CA ASN A 23 71.58 14.78 -0.88
C ASN A 23 70.66 14.58 0.35
N SER A 24 71.15 14.93 1.54
CA SER A 24 70.41 14.78 2.80
C SER A 24 69.07 15.52 2.82
N GLU A 25 68.99 16.66 2.13
CA GLU A 25 67.78 17.46 1.95
C GLU A 25 66.73 16.73 1.10
N ASN A 26 67.12 16.18 -0.06
CA ASN A 26 66.23 15.38 -0.90
C ASN A 26 65.80 14.08 -0.22
N GLN A 27 66.65 13.44 0.58
CA GLN A 27 66.26 12.28 1.39
C GLN A 27 65.25 12.64 2.50
N ALA A 28 65.36 13.82 3.10
CA ALA A 28 64.37 14.32 4.05
C ALA A 28 63.04 14.64 3.36
N LEU A 29 63.08 15.29 2.19
CA LEU A 29 61.91 15.57 1.35
C LEU A 29 61.24 14.29 0.84
N GLU A 30 61.99 13.23 0.51
CA GLU A 30 61.42 11.94 0.14
C GLU A 30 60.69 11.28 1.33
N GLN A 31 61.27 11.31 2.54
CA GLN A 31 60.57 10.85 3.74
C GLN A 31 59.34 11.70 4.08
N GLU A 32 59.35 12.99 3.76
CA GLU A 32 58.19 13.87 3.89
C GLU A 32 57.11 13.54 2.84
N LEU A 33 57.50 13.29 1.58
CA LEU A 33 56.60 12.85 0.52
C LEU A 33 55.97 11.49 0.84
N ALA A 34 56.72 10.55 1.44
CA ALA A 34 56.19 9.30 1.98
C ALA A 34 55.17 9.52 3.13
N LYS A 35 55.43 10.47 4.04
CA LYS A 35 54.47 10.85 5.10
C LYS A 35 53.23 11.52 4.52
N LEU A 36 53.37 12.39 3.52
CA LEU A 36 52.29 13.12 2.87
C LEU A 36 51.44 12.22 1.97
N THR A 37 52.02 11.24 1.28
CA THR A 37 51.26 10.22 0.52
C THR A 37 50.48 9.29 1.46
N LEU A 38 51.07 8.86 2.57
CA LEU A 38 50.34 8.15 3.63
C LEU A 38 49.20 9.01 4.22
N HIS A 39 49.43 10.32 4.41
CA HIS A 39 48.41 11.25 4.87
C HIS A 39 47.30 11.46 3.81
N LYS A 40 47.64 11.48 2.50
CA LYS A 40 46.69 11.54 1.39
C LYS A 40 45.78 10.32 1.36
N VAL A 41 46.31 9.11 1.58
CA VAL A 41 45.51 7.88 1.68
C VAL A 41 44.58 7.93 2.89
N LYS A 42 45.08 8.31 4.08
CA LYS A 42 44.25 8.49 5.28
C LYS A 42 43.16 9.55 5.09
N ALA A 43 43.49 10.69 4.49
CA ALA A 43 42.54 11.75 4.19
C ALA A 43 41.48 11.33 3.18
N LYS A 44 41.85 10.54 2.15
CA LYS A 44 40.88 9.97 1.21
C LYS A 44 39.92 9.00 1.91
N SER A 45 40.42 8.08 2.74
CA SER A 45 39.56 7.21 3.55
C SER A 45 38.60 7.98 4.47
N ILE A 46 39.06 9.05 5.11
CA ILE A 46 38.21 9.93 5.93
C ILE A 46 37.17 10.66 5.07
N LEU A 47 37.53 11.10 3.85
CA LEU A 47 36.61 11.72 2.89
C LEU A 47 35.55 10.74 2.40
N ASP A 48 35.93 9.52 2.02
CA ASP A 48 35.03 8.48 1.51
C ASP A 48 34.05 8.03 2.61
N ASN A 49 34.52 7.87 3.86
CA ASN A 49 33.67 7.66 5.04
C ASN A 49 32.72 8.84 5.31
N SER A 50 33.21 10.08 5.18
CA SER A 50 32.40 11.28 5.39
C SER A 50 31.34 11.48 4.29
N GLN A 51 31.67 11.13 3.05
CA GLN A 51 30.79 11.15 1.90
C GLN A 51 29.70 10.08 2.04
N SER A 52 30.06 8.88 2.51
CA SER A 52 29.10 7.81 2.84
C SER A 52 28.16 8.21 3.99
N ARG A 53 28.67 8.90 5.01
CA ARG A 53 27.80 9.48 6.05
C ARG A 53 26.90 10.59 5.49
N LEU A 54 27.38 11.37 4.52
CA LEU A 54 26.61 12.44 3.87
C LEU A 54 25.51 11.90 2.93
N THR A 55 25.70 10.76 2.26
CA THR A 55 24.62 10.10 1.49
C THR A 55 23.54 9.59 2.43
N ASN A 56 23.91 8.88 3.50
CA ASN A 56 22.96 8.33 4.45
C ASN A 56 22.17 9.45 5.17
N LEU A 57 22.82 10.57 5.52
CA LEU A 57 22.14 11.75 6.07
C LEU A 57 21.21 12.44 5.07
N LYS A 58 21.54 12.44 3.77
CA LYS A 58 20.63 12.96 2.72
C LYS A 58 19.42 12.06 2.49
N GLU A 59 19.58 10.75 2.64
CA GLU A 59 18.47 9.79 2.57
C GLU A 59 17.57 9.90 3.81
N HIS A 60 18.14 9.96 5.01
CA HIS A 60 17.39 10.28 6.23
C HIS A 60 16.66 11.63 6.12
N PHE A 61 17.31 12.67 5.56
CA PHE A 61 16.65 13.96 5.34
C PHE A 61 15.47 13.84 4.35
N LYS A 62 15.57 13.04 3.28
CA LYS A 62 14.43 12.77 2.38
C LYS A 62 13.26 12.14 3.14
N PHE A 63 13.52 11.12 3.97
CA PHE A 63 12.47 10.49 4.77
C PHE A 63 11.82 11.50 5.74
N VAL A 64 12.61 12.28 6.47
CA VAL A 64 12.09 13.34 7.35
C VAL A 64 11.28 14.41 6.58
N THR A 65 11.69 14.79 5.36
CA THR A 65 10.86 15.69 4.53
C THR A 65 9.55 15.05 4.07
N GLN A 66 9.53 13.74 3.80
CA GLN A 66 8.32 13.01 3.44
C GLN A 66 7.37 12.84 4.65
N GLU A 67 7.89 12.54 5.84
CA GLU A 67 7.13 12.51 7.08
C GLU A 67 6.56 13.90 7.42
N ASN A 68 7.34 14.97 7.24
CA ASN A 68 6.88 16.34 7.44
C ASN A 68 5.80 16.72 6.41
N GLU A 69 5.95 16.34 5.13
CA GLU A 69 4.89 16.52 4.13
C GLU A 69 3.61 15.75 4.47
N GLN A 70 3.71 14.51 4.96
CA GLN A 70 2.55 13.71 5.38
C GLN A 70 1.88 14.34 6.61
N THR A 71 2.67 14.75 7.61
CA THR A 71 2.21 15.45 8.80
C THR A 71 1.52 16.77 8.43
N GLN A 72 2.08 17.54 7.49
CA GLN A 72 1.47 18.77 6.99
C GLN A 72 0.15 18.51 6.24
N LYS A 73 0.05 17.42 5.47
CA LYS A 73 -1.20 16.98 4.81
C LYS A 73 -2.27 16.56 5.84
N ILE A 74 -1.86 15.93 6.94
CA ILE A 74 -2.74 15.58 8.07
C ILE A 74 -3.20 16.85 8.81
N ILE A 75 -2.31 17.81 9.07
CA ILE A 75 -2.64 19.10 9.69
C ILE A 75 -3.60 19.92 8.82
N THR A 76 -3.40 19.97 7.49
CA THR A 76 -4.33 20.70 6.61
C THR A 76 -5.67 19.99 6.47
N ALA A 77 -5.71 18.66 6.48
CA ALA A 77 -6.97 17.90 6.52
C ALA A 77 -7.75 18.14 7.82
N HIS A 78 -7.09 18.08 8.99
CA HIS A 78 -7.72 18.42 10.27
C HIS A 78 -8.17 19.88 10.34
N LYS A 79 -7.41 20.81 9.75
CA LYS A 79 -7.87 22.21 9.65
C LYS A 79 -9.11 22.34 8.76
N GLN A 80 -9.15 21.68 7.61
CA GLN A 80 -10.34 21.68 6.74
C GLN A 80 -11.56 21.03 7.43
N GLN A 81 -11.35 19.98 8.23
CA GLN A 81 -12.39 19.39 9.07
C GLN A 81 -12.88 20.39 10.12
N TYR A 82 -11.97 21.01 10.88
CA TYR A 82 -12.31 22.03 11.89
C TYR A 82 -13.05 23.22 11.27
N ASP A 83 -12.57 23.74 10.13
CA ASP A 83 -13.23 24.83 9.41
C ASP A 83 -14.63 24.40 8.92
N SER A 84 -14.83 23.13 8.53
CA SER A 84 -16.15 22.58 8.17
C SER A 84 -17.08 22.45 9.38
N GLU A 85 -16.60 21.92 10.51
CA GLU A 85 -17.35 21.79 11.76
C GLU A 85 -17.72 23.16 12.33
N ALA A 86 -16.82 24.14 12.26
CA ALA A 86 -17.09 25.53 12.64
C ALA A 86 -18.17 26.16 11.74
N ASN A 87 -18.11 25.95 10.42
CA ASN A 87 -19.16 26.40 9.49
C ASN A 87 -20.52 25.74 9.78
N GLN A 88 -20.55 24.44 10.07
CA GLN A 88 -21.77 23.73 10.47
C GLN A 88 -22.32 24.26 11.81
N TYR A 89 -21.46 24.50 12.81
CA TYR A 89 -21.86 25.13 14.06
C TYR A 89 -22.42 26.55 13.85
N HIS A 90 -21.81 27.36 12.98
CA HIS A 90 -22.34 28.68 12.63
C HIS A 90 -23.69 28.61 11.92
N ALA A 91 -23.89 27.63 11.02
CA ALA A 91 -25.18 27.38 10.37
C ALA A 91 -26.26 26.98 11.40
N LEU A 92 -25.98 25.98 12.24
CA LEU A 92 -26.89 25.52 13.30
C LEU A 92 -27.20 26.61 14.33
N LYS A 93 -26.23 27.47 14.65
CA LYS A 93 -26.44 28.66 15.49
C LYS A 93 -27.33 29.70 14.79
N GLY A 94 -27.18 29.88 13.49
CA GLY A 94 -28.06 30.71 12.67
C GLY A 94 -29.51 30.18 12.64
N GLU A 95 -29.68 28.87 12.42
CA GLU A 95 -30.98 28.20 12.47
C GLU A 95 -31.61 28.28 13.85
N LYS A 96 -30.85 28.04 14.92
CA LYS A 96 -31.31 28.24 16.31
C LYS A 96 -31.80 29.67 16.53
N ASN A 97 -31.00 30.68 16.20
CA ASN A 97 -31.37 32.09 16.37
C ASN A 97 -32.64 32.44 15.56
N LYS A 98 -32.81 31.85 14.37
CA LYS A 98 -34.03 31.99 13.56
C LYS A 98 -35.22 31.33 14.25
N LEU A 99 -35.10 30.10 14.74
CA LEU A 99 -36.17 29.40 15.46
C LEU A 99 -36.58 30.15 16.74
N GLU A 100 -35.62 30.72 17.48
CA GLU A 100 -35.91 31.60 18.63
C GLU A 100 -36.67 32.87 18.20
N HIS A 101 -36.38 33.43 17.02
CA HIS A 101 -37.14 34.56 16.46
C HIS A 101 -38.55 34.17 16.00
N ASP A 102 -38.68 33.06 15.25
CA ASP A 102 -39.94 32.54 14.74
C ASP A 102 -40.89 32.19 15.91
N VAL A 103 -40.36 31.55 16.97
CA VAL A 103 -41.08 31.32 18.24
C VAL A 103 -41.50 32.65 18.86
N ALA A 104 -40.60 33.64 18.96
CA ALA A 104 -40.93 34.94 19.53
C ALA A 104 -41.94 35.76 18.71
N GLU A 105 -42.07 35.53 17.39
CA GLU A 105 -43.15 36.09 16.58
C GLU A 105 -44.49 35.37 16.84
N VAL A 106 -44.48 34.02 16.84
CA VAL A 106 -45.66 33.22 17.17
C VAL A 106 -46.20 33.59 18.55
N ASP A 107 -45.32 33.78 19.54
CA ASP A 107 -45.68 34.15 20.90
C ASP A 107 -46.32 35.55 20.99
N LYS A 108 -45.84 36.53 20.19
CA LYS A 108 -46.50 37.84 20.03
C LYS A 108 -47.86 37.71 19.36
N ARG A 109 -47.98 36.86 18.34
CA ARG A 109 -49.22 36.62 17.60
C ARG A 109 -50.28 35.93 18.46
N ILE A 110 -49.88 34.99 19.33
CA ILE A 110 -50.73 34.38 20.35
C ILE A 110 -51.23 35.43 21.35
N LYS A 111 -50.35 36.33 21.83
CA LYS A 111 -50.73 37.42 22.74
C LYS A 111 -51.73 38.40 22.10
N LEU A 112 -51.50 38.81 20.86
CA LEU A 112 -52.44 39.65 20.10
C LEU A 112 -53.80 38.96 19.88
N LEU A 113 -53.82 37.68 19.52
CA LEU A 113 -55.05 36.91 19.36
C LEU A 113 -55.81 36.73 20.70
N ALA A 114 -55.09 36.58 21.82
CA ALA A 114 -55.69 36.53 23.16
C ALA A 114 -56.30 37.87 23.57
N GLU A 115 -55.62 38.99 23.27
CA GLU A 115 -56.17 40.34 23.46
C GLU A 115 -57.42 40.57 22.61
N ASP A 116 -57.38 40.23 21.31
CA ASP A 116 -58.48 40.45 20.39
C ASP A 116 -59.69 39.57 20.71
N LYS A 117 -59.47 38.32 21.14
CA LYS A 117 -60.50 37.47 21.75
C LYS A 117 -61.09 38.13 23.01
N GLY A 118 -60.27 38.80 23.82
CA GLY A 118 -60.72 39.60 24.97
C GLY A 118 -61.54 40.84 24.58
N LYS A 119 -61.14 41.56 23.53
CA LYS A 119 -61.86 42.72 22.97
C LYS A 119 -63.20 42.28 22.38
N GLN A 120 -63.21 41.19 21.60
CA GLN A 120 -64.42 40.58 21.04
C GLN A 120 -65.37 40.10 22.14
N LYS A 121 -64.89 39.42 23.19
CA LYS A 121 -65.73 39.00 24.32
C LYS A 121 -66.39 40.20 25.02
N LYS A 122 -65.62 41.26 25.33
CA LYS A 122 -66.16 42.50 25.92
C LYS A 122 -67.16 43.21 25.00
N ASN A 123 -66.98 43.13 23.69
CA ASN A 123 -67.92 43.68 22.72
C ASN A 123 -69.19 42.82 22.59
N LEU A 124 -69.07 41.49 22.70
CA LEU A 124 -70.21 40.56 22.77
C LEU A 124 -71.04 40.80 24.04
N GLU A 125 -70.40 40.93 25.20
CA GLU A 125 -71.05 41.27 26.48
C GLU A 125 -71.83 42.59 26.37
N LYS A 126 -71.24 43.64 25.78
CA LYS A 126 -71.93 44.91 25.49
C LYS A 126 -73.07 44.75 24.47
N ALA A 127 -72.89 43.92 23.45
CA ALA A 127 -73.90 43.68 22.42
C ALA A 127 -75.11 42.93 23.00
N VAL A 128 -74.91 41.94 23.86
CA VAL A 128 -75.97 41.24 24.61
C VAL A 128 -76.75 42.24 25.49
N ILE A 129 -76.05 43.05 26.29
CA ILE A 129 -76.71 44.09 27.12
C ILE A 129 -77.51 45.08 26.25
N LYS A 130 -77.00 45.46 25.07
CA LYS A 130 -77.72 46.33 24.12
C LYS A 130 -78.94 45.63 23.52
N VAL A 131 -78.82 44.37 23.13
CA VAL A 131 -79.91 43.53 22.61
C VAL A 131 -81.01 43.36 23.67
N ASP A 132 -80.66 43.07 24.92
CA ASP A 132 -81.62 42.91 26.01
C ASP A 132 -82.19 44.24 26.53
N ARG A 133 -81.67 45.39 26.07
CA ARG A 133 -82.33 46.70 26.16
C ARG A 133 -83.30 46.90 25.01
N ILE A 134 -82.85 46.66 23.77
CA ILE A 134 -83.68 46.79 22.55
C ILE A 134 -84.89 45.85 22.61
N LYS A 135 -84.76 44.60 23.06
CA LYS A 135 -85.89 43.67 23.25
C LYS A 135 -87.00 44.23 24.16
N ARG A 136 -86.62 45.04 25.16
CA ARG A 136 -87.60 45.69 26.05
C ARG A 136 -88.20 46.91 25.38
N GLU A 137 -87.38 47.74 24.74
CA GLU A 137 -87.83 48.89 23.93
C GLU A 137 -88.85 48.44 22.87
N THR A 138 -88.48 47.49 22.02
CA THR A 138 -89.35 46.93 20.96
C THR A 138 -90.57 46.18 21.48
N GLY A 139 -90.57 45.73 22.74
CA GLY A 139 -91.76 45.14 23.36
C GLY A 139 -92.93 46.13 23.42
N TRP A 140 -92.65 47.38 23.78
CA TRP A 140 -93.64 48.46 23.77
C TRP A 140 -93.99 48.88 22.33
N ASP A 141 -92.99 48.97 21.45
CA ASP A 141 -93.22 49.35 20.05
C ASP A 141 -94.10 48.34 19.30
N ILE A 142 -93.96 47.04 19.57
CA ILE A 142 -94.80 45.98 18.99
C ILE A 142 -96.26 46.12 19.44
N GLU A 143 -96.51 46.51 20.69
CA GLU A 143 -97.87 46.73 21.20
C GLU A 143 -98.54 47.94 20.52
N ALA A 144 -97.75 49.00 20.26
CA ALA A 144 -98.21 50.18 19.52
C ALA A 144 -98.41 49.89 18.03
N LEU A 145 -97.47 49.18 17.38
CA LEU A 145 -97.50 48.92 15.94
C LEU A 145 -98.67 48.03 15.51
N LYS A 146 -99.13 47.08 16.36
CA LYS A 146 -100.34 46.29 16.08
C LYS A 146 -101.57 47.16 15.77
N ALA A 147 -101.73 48.30 16.44
CA ALA A 147 -102.84 49.23 16.21
C ALA A 147 -102.71 50.05 14.92
N TRP A 148 -101.51 50.14 14.32
CA TRP A 148 -101.26 50.82 13.05
C TRP A 148 -101.18 49.84 11.85
N GLU A 149 -100.78 48.59 12.08
CA GLU A 149 -100.71 47.58 11.02
C GLU A 149 -102.08 47.25 10.41
N GLU A 150 -103.17 47.27 11.17
CA GLU A 150 -104.52 46.98 10.63
C GLU A 150 -104.97 47.96 9.54
N ALA A 151 -104.38 49.16 9.48
CA ALA A 151 -104.79 50.23 8.56
C ALA A 151 -104.13 50.21 7.17
N LEU A 152 -103.04 49.46 6.97
CA LEU A 152 -102.18 49.55 5.76
C LEU A 152 -102.11 48.25 4.93
N LYS A 153 -102.60 47.13 5.46
CA LYS A 153 -102.17 45.77 5.10
C LYS A 153 -102.95 45.08 3.96
N LYS A 154 -103.11 45.77 2.81
CA LYS A 154 -103.89 45.25 1.65
C LYS A 154 -103.33 45.58 0.25
N ARG A 155 -102.04 45.89 0.08
CA ARG A 155 -101.46 46.02 -1.27
C ARG A 155 -99.94 45.87 -1.41
N ASP A 156 -99.17 46.09 -0.37
CA ASP A 156 -97.70 46.12 -0.49
C ASP A 156 -97.03 44.77 -0.15
N ASP A 157 -97.78 43.83 0.44
CA ASP A 157 -97.31 42.53 0.93
C ASP A 157 -96.65 41.66 -0.18
N ASP A 158 -97.25 41.57 -1.36
CA ASP A 158 -96.75 40.74 -2.48
C ASP A 158 -95.39 41.21 -3.00
N ASN A 159 -95.19 42.53 -3.08
CA ASN A 159 -93.95 43.14 -3.58
C ASN A 159 -92.80 43.06 -2.56
N GLU A 160 -93.11 43.00 -1.26
CA GLU A 160 -92.11 42.69 -0.26
C GLU A 160 -91.72 41.21 -0.26
N LEU A 161 -92.67 40.30 -0.47
CA LEU A 161 -92.44 38.85 -0.40
C LEU A 161 -91.39 38.40 -1.44
N ILE A 162 -91.50 38.86 -2.69
CA ILE A 162 -90.54 38.57 -3.76
C ILE A 162 -89.13 39.07 -3.40
N LYS A 163 -89.01 40.27 -2.81
CA LYS A 163 -87.73 40.86 -2.38
C LYS A 163 -87.13 40.17 -1.15
N LYS A 164 -87.95 39.50 -0.33
CA LYS A 164 -87.50 38.69 0.82
C LYS A 164 -86.89 37.38 0.32
N PHE A 165 -87.59 36.63 -0.56
CA PHE A 165 -87.05 35.39 -1.14
C PHE A 165 -85.75 35.60 -1.91
N SER A 166 -85.67 36.60 -2.80
CA SER A 166 -84.44 36.88 -3.56
C SER A 166 -83.21 37.12 -2.68
N LYS A 167 -83.37 37.72 -1.50
CA LYS A 167 -82.27 37.93 -0.53
C LYS A 167 -81.96 36.69 0.31
N GLU A 168 -82.94 35.83 0.55
CA GLU A 168 -82.71 34.57 1.24
C GLU A 168 -81.99 33.56 0.34
N ASP A 169 -82.33 33.50 -0.94
CA ASP A 169 -81.63 32.68 -1.94
C ASP A 169 -80.19 33.18 -2.18
N GLU A 170 -79.99 34.49 -2.31
CA GLU A 170 -78.64 35.09 -2.39
C GLU A 170 -77.82 34.80 -1.12
N ARG A 171 -78.44 34.85 0.06
CA ARG A 171 -77.77 34.47 1.31
C ARG A 171 -77.41 32.99 1.34
N ARG A 172 -78.34 32.09 1.00
CA ARG A 172 -78.10 30.63 0.96
C ARG A 172 -77.03 30.26 -0.07
N PHE A 173 -77.01 30.92 -1.23
CA PHE A 173 -75.94 30.76 -2.21
C PHE A 173 -74.57 31.11 -1.62
N ASN A 174 -74.45 32.27 -0.96
CA ASN A 174 -73.20 32.69 -0.33
C ASN A 174 -72.78 31.76 0.84
N GLU A 175 -73.72 31.27 1.64
CA GLU A 175 -73.45 30.30 2.71
C GLU A 175 -72.98 28.94 2.13
N LEU A 176 -73.58 28.46 1.04
CA LEU A 176 -73.18 27.24 0.34
C LEU A 176 -71.83 27.38 -0.38
N GLU A 177 -71.57 28.50 -1.04
CA GLU A 177 -70.29 28.76 -1.71
C GLU A 177 -69.14 28.93 -0.71
N ALA A 178 -69.37 29.62 0.42
CA ALA A 178 -68.41 29.65 1.52
C ALA A 178 -68.15 28.25 2.10
N ARG A 179 -69.19 27.40 2.23
CA ARG A 179 -69.02 26.01 2.66
C ARG A 179 -68.28 25.17 1.62
N ARG A 180 -68.48 25.40 0.31
CA ARG A 180 -67.75 24.76 -0.79
C ARG A 180 -66.27 25.14 -0.76
N GLN A 181 -65.95 26.41 -0.60
CA GLN A 181 -64.57 26.90 -0.49
C GLN A 181 -63.85 26.35 0.76
N PHE A 182 -64.55 26.26 1.89
CA PHE A 182 -64.02 25.62 3.09
C PHE A 182 -63.75 24.12 2.88
N LEU A 183 -64.71 23.38 2.31
CA LEU A 183 -64.53 21.96 1.99
C LEU A 183 -63.42 21.72 0.96
N GLN A 184 -63.24 22.63 0.00
CA GLN A 184 -62.12 22.61 -0.94
C GLN A 184 -60.78 22.78 -0.21
N SER A 185 -60.66 23.73 0.71
CA SER A 185 -59.41 23.92 1.46
C SER A 185 -59.12 22.78 2.45
N GLU A 186 -60.16 22.16 3.04
CA GLU A 186 -60.00 20.90 3.77
C GLU A 186 -59.53 19.76 2.87
N TYR A 187 -60.13 19.60 1.68
CA TYR A 187 -59.72 18.59 0.70
C TYR A 187 -58.27 18.78 0.26
N ASP A 188 -57.87 19.99 -0.13
CA ASP A 188 -56.51 20.28 -0.58
C ASP A 188 -55.48 20.08 0.55
N ALA A 189 -55.81 20.47 1.78
CA ALA A 189 -54.99 20.19 2.95
C ALA A 189 -54.85 18.68 3.23
N LYS A 190 -55.95 17.90 3.11
CA LYS A 190 -55.91 16.44 3.26
C LYS A 190 -55.09 15.79 2.15
N ASN A 191 -55.28 16.20 0.90
CA ASN A 191 -54.56 15.69 -0.26
C ASN A 191 -53.06 16.01 -0.17
N PHE A 192 -52.69 17.18 0.35
CA PHE A 192 -51.30 17.52 0.69
C PHE A 192 -50.74 16.61 1.80
N THR A 193 -51.49 16.35 2.88
CA THR A 193 -51.03 15.41 3.93
C THR A 193 -50.88 13.98 3.42
N ILE A 194 -51.76 13.51 2.52
CA ILE A 194 -51.66 12.19 1.88
C ILE A 194 -50.42 12.15 0.98
N SER A 195 -50.22 13.16 0.13
CA SER A 195 -49.03 13.28 -0.72
C SER A 195 -47.74 13.26 0.10
N LYS A 196 -47.71 13.96 1.25
CA LYS A 196 -46.57 13.91 2.17
C LYS A 196 -46.39 12.50 2.75
N MET A 197 -47.46 11.86 3.25
CA MET A 197 -47.38 10.49 3.79
C MET A 197 -46.88 9.48 2.75
N VAL A 198 -47.23 9.64 1.48
CA VAL A 198 -46.71 8.79 0.39
C VAL A 198 -45.20 9.03 0.17
N CYS A 199 -44.73 10.28 0.18
CA CYS A 199 -43.30 10.60 0.11
C CYS A 199 -42.52 10.07 1.32
N ASP A 200 -43.08 10.23 2.53
CA ASP A 200 -42.48 9.76 3.79
C ASP A 200 -42.40 8.21 3.78
N LEU A 201 -43.47 7.51 3.37
CA LEU A 201 -43.50 6.05 3.20
C LEU A 201 -42.48 5.57 2.17
N HIS A 202 -42.41 6.19 0.99
CA HIS A 202 -41.45 5.82 -0.04
C HIS A 202 -39.99 6.03 0.42
N SER A 203 -39.73 7.06 1.24
CA SER A 203 -38.43 7.24 1.89
C SER A 203 -38.11 6.09 2.84
N CYS A 204 -39.07 5.63 3.64
CA CYS A 204 -38.91 4.45 4.49
C CYS A 204 -38.69 3.16 3.68
N GLU A 205 -39.40 2.95 2.57
CA GLU A 205 -39.19 1.82 1.65
C GLU A 205 -37.75 1.81 1.09
N MET A 206 -37.25 2.96 0.61
CA MET A 206 -35.87 3.08 0.14
C MET A 206 -34.83 2.79 1.24
N ILE A 207 -35.12 3.14 2.50
CA ILE A 207 -34.25 2.83 3.65
C ILE A 207 -34.29 1.31 3.96
N ILE A 208 -35.47 0.69 3.91
CA ILE A 208 -35.64 -0.76 4.09
C ILE A 208 -34.92 -1.54 2.98
N GLU A 209 -35.00 -1.10 1.72
CA GLU A 209 -34.23 -1.70 0.63
C GLU A 209 -32.72 -1.59 0.84
N ARG A 210 -32.23 -0.40 1.19
CA ARG A 210 -30.79 -0.14 1.40
C ARG A 210 -30.24 -0.95 2.57
N THR A 211 -30.97 -1.01 3.68
CA THR A 211 -30.59 -1.82 4.85
C THR A 211 -30.70 -3.32 4.55
N GLY A 212 -31.72 -3.76 3.80
CA GLY A 212 -31.83 -5.14 3.33
C GLY A 212 -30.69 -5.56 2.39
N LYS A 213 -30.22 -4.66 1.51
CA LYS A 213 -29.03 -4.86 0.67
C LYS A 213 -27.76 -4.96 1.53
N ALA A 214 -27.58 -4.06 2.52
CA ALA A 214 -26.45 -4.09 3.44
C ALA A 214 -26.41 -5.36 4.32
N ILE A 215 -27.56 -5.83 4.82
CA ILE A 215 -27.67 -7.07 5.60
C ILE A 215 -27.28 -8.29 4.73
N LYS A 216 -27.73 -8.36 3.47
CA LYS A 216 -27.31 -9.41 2.54
C LYS A 216 -25.80 -9.38 2.28
N GLN A 217 -25.21 -8.20 2.13
CA GLN A 217 -23.76 -8.05 2.00
C GLN A 217 -23.02 -8.56 3.25
N GLN A 218 -23.45 -8.16 4.45
CA GLN A 218 -22.85 -8.62 5.71
C GLN A 218 -22.99 -10.14 5.92
N ILE A 219 -24.08 -10.75 5.47
CA ILE A 219 -24.24 -12.22 5.47
C ILE A 219 -23.21 -12.87 4.54
N ASN A 220 -23.06 -12.38 3.30
CA ASN A 220 -22.08 -12.90 2.35
C ASN A 220 -20.64 -12.72 2.85
N GLU A 221 -20.31 -11.56 3.44
CA GLU A 221 -19.01 -11.29 4.05
C GLU A 221 -18.73 -12.24 5.23
N ARG A 222 -19.72 -12.48 6.09
CA ARG A 222 -19.64 -13.46 7.18
C ARG A 222 -19.46 -14.89 6.66
N GLU A 223 -20.18 -15.30 5.62
CA GLU A 223 -20.03 -16.63 5.03
C GLU A 223 -18.65 -16.82 4.37
N ASN A 224 -18.14 -15.79 3.70
CA ASN A 224 -16.77 -15.79 3.16
C ASN A 224 -15.71 -15.89 4.27
N LEU A 225 -15.85 -15.15 5.37
CA LEU A 225 -14.98 -15.27 6.55
C LEU A 225 -15.07 -16.67 7.19
N ILE A 226 -16.25 -17.27 7.25
CA ILE A 226 -16.44 -18.64 7.74
C ILE A 226 -15.82 -19.67 6.78
N LYS A 227 -15.87 -19.47 5.46
CA LYS A 227 -15.15 -20.32 4.49
C LYS A 227 -13.63 -20.20 4.72
N GLN A 228 -13.10 -18.97 4.74
CA GLN A 228 -11.68 -18.72 4.99
C GLN A 228 -11.21 -19.35 6.30
N TRP A 229 -11.95 -19.18 7.39
CA TRP A 229 -11.62 -19.79 8.68
C TRP A 229 -11.67 -21.33 8.66
N LYS A 230 -12.65 -21.93 7.98
CA LYS A 230 -12.69 -23.40 7.78
C LYS A 230 -11.49 -23.90 6.98
N ASP A 231 -11.07 -23.14 5.98
CA ASP A 231 -9.95 -23.52 5.12
C ASP A 231 -8.59 -23.28 5.82
N THR A 232 -8.44 -22.25 6.67
CA THR A 232 -7.24 -22.12 7.53
C THR A 232 -7.18 -23.18 8.64
N VAL A 233 -8.32 -23.60 9.21
CA VAL A 233 -8.37 -24.73 10.14
C VAL A 233 -7.95 -26.04 9.47
N LYS A 234 -8.37 -26.31 8.23
CA LYS A 234 -7.85 -27.47 7.46
C LYS A 234 -6.36 -27.36 7.20
N MET A 235 -5.86 -26.19 6.80
CA MET A 235 -4.43 -25.97 6.60
C MET A 235 -3.60 -26.14 7.87
N LEU A 236 -4.18 -25.90 9.06
CA LEU A 236 -3.56 -26.25 10.34
C LEU A 236 -3.56 -27.78 10.53
N GLN A 237 -4.71 -28.44 10.44
CA GLN A 237 -4.83 -29.89 10.58
C GLN A 237 -3.92 -30.68 9.63
N GLN A 238 -3.74 -30.22 8.39
CA GLN A 238 -2.79 -30.82 7.44
C GLN A 238 -1.33 -30.60 7.87
N ARG A 239 -1.00 -29.44 8.45
CA ARG A 239 0.36 -29.14 8.92
C ARG A 239 0.69 -29.84 10.24
N ASP A 240 -0.30 -30.07 11.08
CA ASP A 240 -0.17 -30.88 12.29
C ASP A 240 0.13 -32.34 11.88
N ALA A 241 -0.62 -32.90 10.93
CA ALA A 241 -0.33 -34.23 10.35
C ALA A 241 1.03 -34.30 9.61
N ASP A 242 1.42 -33.25 8.86
CA ASP A 242 2.76 -33.14 8.26
C ASP A 242 3.87 -33.12 9.33
N ILE A 243 3.60 -32.60 10.54
CA ILE A 243 4.55 -32.58 11.66
C ILE A 243 4.63 -33.97 12.30
N ASP A 244 3.49 -34.61 12.57
CA ASP A 244 3.44 -35.96 13.13
C ASP A 244 4.20 -36.96 12.24
N ALA A 245 3.90 -36.98 10.93
CA ALA A 245 4.58 -37.86 9.96
C ALA A 245 6.08 -37.52 9.75
N ARG A 246 6.50 -36.28 10.02
CA ARG A 246 7.93 -35.92 10.07
C ARG A 246 8.59 -36.41 11.36
N GLN A 247 7.85 -36.42 12.47
CA GLN A 247 8.37 -36.85 13.76
C GLN A 247 8.47 -38.38 13.83
N GLU A 248 7.55 -39.12 13.22
CA GLU A 248 7.70 -40.56 12.96
C GLU A 248 8.98 -40.85 12.16
N ARG A 249 9.21 -40.15 11.03
CA ARG A 249 10.45 -40.28 10.23
C ARG A 249 11.73 -39.87 10.98
N ILE A 250 11.64 -39.03 12.00
CA ILE A 250 12.79 -38.72 12.88
C ILE A 250 13.05 -39.88 13.84
N LEU A 251 12.02 -40.46 14.45
CA LEU A 251 12.15 -41.64 15.31
C LEU A 251 12.69 -42.86 14.54
N GLU A 252 12.21 -43.08 13.30
CA GLU A 252 12.76 -44.08 12.38
C GLU A 252 14.27 -43.85 12.16
N ALA A 253 14.67 -42.62 11.81
CA ALA A 253 16.07 -42.27 11.60
C ALA A 253 16.93 -42.41 12.88
N GLU A 254 16.37 -42.11 14.06
CA GLU A 254 17.03 -42.34 15.35
C GLU A 254 17.26 -43.84 15.61
N THR A 255 16.27 -44.71 15.36
CA THR A 255 16.45 -46.17 15.50
C THR A 255 17.47 -46.76 14.51
N VAL A 256 17.51 -46.25 13.27
CA VAL A 256 18.52 -46.65 12.27
C VAL A 256 19.91 -46.17 12.69
N LEU A 257 20.04 -44.99 13.30
CA LEU A 257 21.31 -44.51 13.85
C LEU A 257 21.79 -45.36 15.03
N GLU A 258 20.89 -45.79 15.92
CA GLU A 258 21.24 -46.71 17.03
C GLU A 258 21.74 -48.05 16.48
N GLN A 259 21.05 -48.66 15.50
CA GLN A 259 21.47 -49.91 14.85
C GLN A 259 22.83 -49.78 14.13
N GLN A 260 23.05 -48.68 13.40
CA GLN A 260 24.34 -48.43 12.73
C GLN A 260 25.47 -48.18 13.74
N GLN A 261 25.17 -47.60 14.90
CA GLN A 261 26.17 -47.43 15.95
C GLN A 261 26.48 -48.75 16.68
N GLU A 262 25.48 -49.61 16.92
CA GLU A 262 25.70 -50.97 17.44
C GLU A 262 26.61 -51.78 16.50
N HIS A 263 26.33 -51.79 15.19
CA HIS A 263 27.17 -52.42 14.18
C HIS A 263 28.61 -51.86 14.18
N LEU A 264 28.77 -50.54 14.30
CA LEU A 264 30.10 -49.92 14.43
C LEU A 264 30.84 -50.32 15.71
N GLU A 265 30.14 -50.54 16.83
CA GLU A 265 30.73 -51.05 18.06
C GLU A 265 31.14 -52.53 17.94
N GLU A 266 30.34 -53.36 17.25
CA GLU A 266 30.70 -54.74 16.90
C GLU A 266 31.92 -54.82 15.97
N GLU A 267 31.97 -54.04 14.88
CA GLU A 267 33.13 -53.97 13.98
C GLU A 267 34.39 -53.51 14.73
N ASN A 268 34.26 -52.51 15.61
CA ASN A 268 35.36 -52.06 16.46
C ASN A 268 35.80 -53.13 17.47
N SER A 269 34.91 -54.02 17.91
CA SER A 269 35.23 -55.16 18.77
C SER A 269 35.98 -56.24 18.00
N MET A 270 35.49 -56.61 16.79
CA MET A 270 36.18 -57.50 15.85
C MET A 270 37.58 -57.00 15.52
N LEU A 271 37.72 -55.74 15.11
CA LEU A 271 39.02 -55.15 14.75
C LEU A 271 40.01 -55.20 15.92
N LYS A 272 39.57 -54.91 17.15
CA LYS A 272 40.41 -55.03 18.36
C LYS A 272 40.79 -56.48 18.67
N ASN A 273 39.98 -57.46 18.28
CA ASN A 273 40.29 -58.88 18.47
C ASN A 273 41.25 -59.38 17.39
N GLU A 274 41.07 -59.01 16.13
CA GLU A 274 42.03 -59.33 15.06
C GLU A 274 43.37 -58.62 15.25
N GLN A 275 43.42 -57.41 15.81
CA GLN A 275 44.68 -56.78 16.20
C GLN A 275 45.44 -57.59 17.27
N LYS A 276 44.74 -58.18 18.25
CA LYS A 276 45.36 -59.08 19.24
C LYS A 276 45.80 -60.41 18.59
N ASN A 277 44.96 -60.97 17.70
CA ASN A 277 45.21 -62.22 16.99
C ASN A 277 46.50 -62.11 16.14
N ASN A 278 46.60 -61.07 15.31
CA ASN A 278 47.80 -60.77 14.54
C ASN A 278 49.03 -60.59 15.45
N HIS A 279 48.90 -59.89 16.58
CA HIS A 279 50.03 -59.72 17.51
C HIS A 279 50.49 -61.03 18.17
N VAL A 280 49.58 -61.97 18.45
CA VAL A 280 49.95 -63.32 18.90
C VAL A 280 50.67 -64.09 17.78
N ILE A 281 50.19 -64.00 16.54
CA ILE A 281 50.84 -64.62 15.37
C ILE A 281 52.23 -64.04 15.11
N GLU A 282 52.43 -62.73 15.28
CA GLU A 282 53.75 -62.09 15.24
C GLU A 282 54.70 -62.69 16.29
N LEU A 283 54.26 -62.83 17.55
CA LEU A 283 55.04 -63.42 18.62
C LEU A 283 55.35 -64.92 18.40
N GLU A 284 54.45 -65.67 17.77
CA GLU A 284 54.72 -67.06 17.36
C GLU A 284 55.72 -67.13 16.21
N LEU A 285 55.62 -66.23 15.21
CA LEU A 285 56.58 -66.13 14.11
C LEU A 285 57.99 -65.75 14.61
N GLU A 286 58.11 -64.83 15.57
CA GLU A 286 59.39 -64.51 16.22
C GLU A 286 59.99 -65.75 16.92
N GLN A 287 59.19 -66.49 17.68
CA GLN A 287 59.63 -67.71 18.37
C GLN A 287 60.08 -68.80 17.39
N LEU A 288 59.30 -69.04 16.32
CA LEU A 288 59.64 -69.99 15.26
C LEU A 288 60.89 -69.57 14.49
N ASN A 289 61.07 -68.28 14.20
CA ASN A 289 62.27 -67.76 13.55
C ASN A 289 63.51 -67.89 14.46
N ALA A 290 63.36 -67.66 15.77
CA ALA A 290 64.40 -67.90 16.76
C ALA A 290 64.72 -69.41 16.96
N ALA A 291 63.77 -70.30 16.71
CA ALA A 291 63.99 -71.76 16.69
C ALA A 291 64.71 -72.22 15.40
N ASN A 292 64.25 -71.75 14.24
CA ASN A 292 64.91 -71.97 12.94
C ASN A 292 66.37 -71.48 12.98
N SER A 293 66.59 -70.30 13.56
CA SER A 293 67.92 -69.70 13.79
C SER A 293 68.77 -70.41 14.86
N ARG A 294 68.23 -71.38 15.59
CA ARG A 294 68.99 -72.32 16.43
C ARG A 294 69.34 -73.59 15.66
N MET A 295 68.34 -74.24 15.05
CA MET A 295 68.52 -75.43 14.20
C MET A 295 69.53 -75.21 13.07
N ARG A 296 69.57 -74.02 12.45
CA ARG A 296 70.57 -73.65 11.42
C ARG A 296 72.01 -73.61 11.95
N ARG A 297 72.22 -73.26 13.23
CA ARG A 297 73.55 -73.29 13.87
C ARG A 297 73.95 -74.71 14.20
N GLU A 298 73.05 -75.46 14.86
CA GLU A 298 73.25 -76.88 15.19
C GLU A 298 73.58 -77.72 13.96
N LEU A 299 72.91 -77.47 12.82
CA LEU A 299 73.20 -78.12 11.54
C LEU A 299 74.57 -77.72 10.96
N GLY A 300 75.02 -76.48 11.15
CA GLY A 300 76.36 -76.03 10.78
C GLY A 300 77.45 -76.67 11.64
N ASP A 301 77.24 -76.74 12.97
CA ASP A 301 78.13 -77.41 13.91
C ASP A 301 78.26 -78.92 13.58
N LEU A 302 77.12 -79.58 13.30
CA LEU A 302 77.09 -80.98 12.86
C LEU A 302 77.84 -81.17 11.53
N GLN A 303 77.67 -80.28 10.54
CA GLN A 303 78.47 -80.31 9.31
C GLN A 303 79.97 -80.18 9.60
N GLN A 304 80.38 -79.31 10.52
CA GLN A 304 81.78 -79.15 10.91
C GLN A 304 82.34 -80.42 11.58
N THR A 305 81.58 -81.09 12.44
CA THR A 305 82.00 -82.39 13.01
C THR A 305 82.08 -83.49 11.95
N MET A 306 81.15 -83.52 10.98
CA MET A 306 81.20 -84.45 9.85
C MET A 306 82.48 -84.26 9.02
N TYR A 307 82.86 -83.02 8.71
CA TYR A 307 84.12 -82.74 8.00
C TYR A 307 85.35 -83.19 8.81
N ALA A 308 85.35 -83.05 10.13
CA ALA A 308 86.43 -83.55 10.98
C ALA A 308 86.56 -85.09 10.91
N ILE A 309 85.45 -85.83 11.04
CA ILE A 309 85.41 -87.30 10.95
C ILE A 309 85.82 -87.77 9.55
N VAL A 310 85.35 -87.10 8.49
CA VAL A 310 85.74 -87.42 7.10
C VAL A 310 87.25 -87.22 6.89
N ASN A 311 87.84 -86.17 7.47
CA ASN A 311 89.28 -85.97 7.44
C ASN A 311 90.04 -87.06 8.20
N GLU A 312 89.57 -87.47 9.38
CA GLU A 312 90.19 -88.57 10.14
C GLU A 312 90.15 -89.89 9.38
N CYS A 313 89.00 -90.25 8.79
CA CYS A 313 88.84 -91.41 7.90
C CYS A 313 89.84 -91.39 6.73
N HIS A 314 90.13 -90.22 6.15
CA HIS A 314 91.17 -90.09 5.13
C HIS A 314 92.59 -90.34 5.69
N THR A 315 92.89 -89.94 6.93
CA THR A 315 94.19 -90.30 7.56
C THR A 315 94.30 -91.80 7.85
N LEU A 316 93.21 -92.45 8.26
CA LEU A 316 93.16 -93.89 8.50
C LEU A 316 93.36 -94.67 7.19
N LYS A 317 92.66 -94.26 6.12
CA LYS A 317 92.81 -94.84 4.78
C LYS A 317 94.25 -94.76 4.26
N ARG A 318 94.93 -93.62 4.48
CA ARG A 318 96.37 -93.43 4.16
C ARG A 318 97.30 -94.32 5.00
N ARG A 319 96.99 -94.52 6.30
CA ARG A 319 97.74 -95.45 7.18
C ARG A 319 97.60 -96.91 6.72
N VAL A 320 96.40 -97.33 6.33
CA VAL A 320 96.14 -98.71 5.86
C VAL A 320 96.88 -99.01 4.55
N THR A 321 96.87 -98.11 3.57
CA THR A 321 97.61 -98.33 2.31
C THR A 321 99.13 -98.36 2.53
N ALA A 322 99.67 -97.56 3.45
CA ALA A 322 101.09 -97.65 3.83
C ALA A 322 101.46 -99.00 4.47
N SER A 323 100.58 -99.55 5.31
CA SER A 323 100.76 -100.88 5.92
C SER A 323 100.73 -102.00 4.87
N ALA A 324 99.74 -101.99 3.96
CA ALA A 324 99.63 -102.98 2.88
C ALA A 324 100.88 -102.99 1.96
N ASN A 325 101.42 -101.81 1.63
CA ASN A 325 102.62 -101.69 0.80
C ASN A 325 103.90 -102.25 1.48
N ASN A 326 103.94 -102.32 2.82
CA ASN A 326 105.04 -102.98 3.53
C ASN A 326 104.85 -104.50 3.62
N LEU A 327 103.61 -105.00 3.71
CA LEU A 327 103.33 -106.43 3.70
C LEU A 327 103.80 -107.11 2.41
N GLU A 328 103.58 -106.47 1.24
CA GLU A 328 103.96 -107.07 -0.04
C GLU A 328 105.49 -107.12 -0.26
N LYS A 329 106.26 -106.16 0.31
CA LYS A 329 107.73 -106.23 0.32
C LYS A 329 108.24 -107.49 1.03
N LEU A 330 107.66 -107.83 2.19
CA LEU A 330 108.03 -109.03 2.96
C LEU A 330 107.65 -110.32 2.20
N ARG A 331 106.53 -110.31 1.47
CA ARG A 331 106.11 -111.45 0.61
C ARG A 331 107.01 -111.68 -0.60
N ILE A 332 107.71 -110.66 -1.08
CA ILE A 332 108.71 -110.80 -2.15
C ILE A 332 109.98 -111.43 -1.58
N GLN A 333 110.45 -110.98 -0.41
CA GLN A 333 111.62 -111.56 0.27
C GLN A 333 111.44 -113.05 0.60
N LYS A 334 110.25 -113.47 1.08
CA LYS A 334 109.99 -114.89 1.35
C LYS A 334 110.21 -115.76 0.09
N ARG A 335 109.65 -115.35 -1.05
CA ARG A 335 109.74 -116.09 -2.33
C ARG A 335 111.17 -116.30 -2.83
N GLN A 336 112.14 -115.52 -2.35
CA GLN A 336 113.56 -115.71 -2.70
C GLN A 336 114.21 -116.85 -1.90
N MET A 337 113.84 -117.03 -0.62
CA MET A 337 114.36 -118.10 0.25
C MET A 337 113.86 -119.49 -0.16
N ASP A 338 112.60 -119.58 -0.60
CA ASP A 338 111.99 -120.85 -1.04
C ASP A 338 112.77 -121.49 -2.22
N VAL A 339 113.42 -120.68 -3.07
CA VAL A 339 114.17 -121.14 -4.27
C VAL A 339 115.54 -121.73 -3.95
N GLU A 340 116.15 -121.41 -2.80
CA GLU A 340 117.47 -121.95 -2.43
C GLU A 340 117.40 -123.35 -1.79
N MET A 341 116.29 -123.66 -1.12
CA MET A 341 116.00 -125.00 -0.58
C MET A 341 115.91 -126.05 -1.69
N ASP A 342 115.17 -125.71 -2.75
CA ASP A 342 114.81 -126.55 -3.90
C ASP A 342 116.02 -127.14 -4.66
N GLN A 343 117.21 -126.55 -4.47
CA GLN A 343 118.45 -126.97 -5.14
C GLN A 343 119.23 -128.05 -4.36
N LYS A 344 118.97 -128.25 -3.06
CA LYS A 344 119.72 -129.21 -2.24
C LYS A 344 119.09 -130.60 -2.19
N GLU A 345 117.77 -130.73 -2.19
CA GLU A 345 117.08 -132.04 -2.20
C GLU A 345 117.44 -132.88 -3.43
N ARG A 346 117.56 -132.24 -4.60
CA ARG A 346 117.81 -132.87 -5.90
C ARG A 346 119.14 -133.63 -5.99
N LYS A 347 120.01 -133.53 -4.98
CA LYS A 347 121.33 -134.17 -4.93
C LYS A 347 121.37 -135.50 -4.16
N CYS A 348 120.36 -135.82 -3.33
CA CYS A 348 120.30 -137.09 -2.60
C CYS A 348 119.43 -138.16 -3.29
N ILE A 349 118.62 -137.78 -4.28
CA ILE A 349 117.66 -138.69 -4.95
C ILE A 349 118.32 -139.58 -6.03
N LYS A 350 119.54 -139.24 -6.48
CA LYS A 350 120.19 -139.94 -7.61
C LYS A 350 120.84 -141.27 -7.26
N ASP A 351 121.52 -141.36 -6.12
CA ASP A 351 122.46 -142.44 -5.84
C ASP A 351 121.78 -143.67 -5.18
N GLN A 352 120.45 -143.61 -5.00
CA GLN A 352 119.62 -144.67 -4.42
C GLN A 352 118.95 -145.57 -5.48
N ALA A 353 119.11 -145.26 -6.78
CA ALA A 353 118.17 -145.69 -7.83
C ALA A 353 118.78 -146.50 -9.01
N GLU A 354 119.94 -147.14 -8.83
CA GLU A 354 120.55 -147.99 -9.87
C GLU A 354 120.11 -149.47 -9.84
N MET A 355 119.44 -149.94 -8.77
CA MET A 355 119.29 -151.39 -8.48
C MET A 355 117.93 -152.02 -8.84
N GLU A 356 116.83 -151.26 -8.88
CA GLU A 356 115.49 -151.81 -9.21
C GLU A 356 115.21 -151.83 -10.73
N SER A 357 116.14 -152.42 -11.48
CA SER A 357 116.00 -152.59 -12.92
C SER A 357 115.18 -153.85 -13.25
N ILE A 358 114.19 -153.71 -14.14
CA ILE A 358 113.62 -154.80 -14.96
C ILE A 358 112.77 -155.84 -14.18
N GLU A 359 111.62 -155.43 -13.66
CA GLU A 359 110.40 -156.26 -13.76
C GLU A 359 109.32 -155.49 -14.57
N SER A 360 109.17 -155.87 -15.83
CA SER A 360 108.18 -155.37 -16.81
C SER A 360 107.91 -153.85 -16.82
N LYS A 361 108.78 -153.02 -17.41
CA LYS A 361 108.71 -152.68 -18.86
C LYS A 361 107.28 -152.60 -19.46
N ILE A 362 106.99 -151.42 -20.03
CA ILE A 362 106.10 -151.15 -21.19
C ILE A 362 104.58 -151.29 -20.86
N ALA A 363 103.73 -150.32 -21.18
CA ALA A 363 103.84 -149.24 -22.18
C ALA A 363 103.73 -147.79 -21.64
N GLU A 364 104.32 -146.87 -22.41
CA GLU A 364 103.97 -145.44 -22.52
C GLU A 364 104.03 -144.54 -21.26
N MET A 365 105.17 -144.63 -20.57
CA MET A 365 105.74 -143.45 -19.91
C MET A 365 106.33 -142.46 -20.95
N LYS A 366 105.86 -141.19 -20.91
CA LYS A 366 106.57 -139.96 -21.35
C LYS A 366 106.90 -139.86 -22.87
N GLY A 367 107.07 -138.69 -23.49
CA GLY A 367 106.98 -137.32 -23.00
C GLY A 367 108.20 -136.45 -23.37
N SER A 368 107.97 -135.13 -23.49
CA SER A 368 108.97 -134.04 -23.48
C SER A 368 109.81 -133.69 -24.74
N ASN A 369 109.90 -132.37 -24.96
CA ASN A 369 111.09 -131.56 -25.26
C ASN A 369 111.64 -131.24 -26.68
N LEU A 370 112.20 -130.03 -26.68
CA LEU A 370 113.03 -129.28 -27.63
C LEU A 370 114.31 -130.04 -28.07
N SER A 371 115.05 -129.65 -29.13
CA SER A 371 114.82 -128.71 -30.24
C SER A 371 115.97 -128.86 -31.26
N SER A 372 115.71 -128.65 -32.55
CA SER A 372 116.69 -127.99 -33.44
C SER A 372 116.01 -127.34 -34.66
N THR A 373 116.33 -126.07 -34.90
CA THR A 373 116.12 -125.42 -36.21
C THR A 373 117.15 -126.01 -37.19
N GLU A 374 116.87 -126.28 -38.46
CA GLU A 374 116.48 -125.30 -39.49
C GLU A 374 115.59 -125.90 -40.61
N ARG A 375 115.42 -127.23 -40.63
CA ARG A 375 114.98 -127.98 -41.84
C ARG A 375 113.50 -127.81 -42.21
N ILE A 376 112.66 -127.32 -41.30
CA ILE A 376 111.20 -127.18 -41.45
C ILE A 376 110.82 -126.13 -42.53
N ARG A 377 111.72 -125.20 -42.89
CA ARG A 377 111.42 -124.03 -43.73
C ARG A 377 111.13 -124.33 -45.22
N ARG A 378 111.38 -125.54 -45.73
CA ARG A 378 111.17 -125.88 -47.16
C ARG A 378 109.89 -126.68 -47.46
N ILE A 379 109.51 -127.65 -46.64
CA ILE A 379 108.33 -128.52 -46.93
C ILE A 379 107.01 -127.77 -46.70
N ARG A 380 106.95 -126.86 -45.71
CA ARG A 380 105.75 -126.07 -45.39
C ARG A 380 105.19 -125.27 -46.57
N LYS A 381 106.03 -124.89 -47.54
CA LYS A 381 105.62 -124.16 -48.76
C LYS A 381 104.82 -124.97 -49.80
N LEU A 382 104.72 -126.30 -49.64
CA LEU A 382 104.05 -127.19 -50.61
C LEU A 382 102.63 -127.61 -50.16
N MET A 383 102.28 -127.42 -48.88
CA MET A 383 100.90 -127.59 -48.38
C MET A 383 100.04 -126.35 -48.69
N GLU A 384 100.65 -125.16 -48.57
CA GLU A 384 100.04 -123.83 -48.63
C GLU A 384 99.40 -123.46 -50.01
N SER A 385 99.52 -124.34 -51.00
CA SER A 385 98.92 -124.22 -52.34
C SER A 385 97.64 -125.03 -52.54
N GLU A 386 97.49 -126.22 -51.93
CA GLU A 386 96.28 -127.04 -52.10
C GLU A 386 95.14 -126.63 -51.16
N GLU A 387 95.46 -126.16 -49.94
CA GLU A 387 94.44 -125.66 -48.98
C GLU A 387 93.60 -124.51 -49.57
N LYS A 388 94.20 -123.69 -50.43
CA LYS A 388 93.52 -122.58 -51.12
C LYS A 388 92.50 -123.04 -52.18
N ARG A 389 92.62 -124.26 -52.70
CA ARG A 389 91.78 -124.78 -53.79
C ARG A 389 90.42 -125.30 -53.28
N CYS A 390 90.38 -125.91 -52.10
CA CYS A 390 89.14 -126.40 -51.50
C CYS A 390 88.28 -125.28 -50.88
N SER A 391 88.91 -124.20 -50.40
CA SER A 391 88.24 -123.01 -49.84
C SER A 391 87.16 -122.43 -50.76
N VAL A 392 87.41 -122.40 -52.09
CA VAL A 392 86.47 -121.82 -53.06
C VAL A 392 85.19 -122.65 -53.23
N LEU A 393 85.28 -123.98 -53.19
CA LEU A 393 84.11 -124.86 -53.40
C LEU A 393 83.13 -124.85 -52.21
N MET A 394 83.59 -124.48 -51.02
CA MET A 394 82.71 -124.25 -49.86
C MET A 394 81.91 -122.95 -50.01
N ALA A 395 82.56 -121.86 -50.48
CA ALA A 395 81.92 -120.55 -50.57
C ALA A 395 80.71 -120.51 -51.54
N ASP A 396 80.73 -121.27 -52.63
CA ASP A 396 79.60 -121.31 -53.57
C ASP A 396 78.46 -122.24 -53.12
N THR A 397 78.73 -123.27 -52.30
CA THR A 397 77.67 -124.10 -51.71
C THR A 397 76.94 -123.35 -50.58
N GLU A 398 77.61 -122.48 -49.84
CA GLU A 398 76.98 -121.57 -48.87
C GLU A 398 76.07 -120.52 -49.52
N LYS A 399 76.40 -120.01 -50.72
CA LYS A 399 75.53 -119.07 -51.46
C LYS A 399 74.19 -119.68 -51.89
N ILE A 400 74.19 -120.93 -52.37
CA ILE A 400 72.96 -121.57 -52.83
C ILE A 400 72.04 -121.87 -51.63
N ASN A 401 72.59 -122.43 -50.55
CA ASN A 401 71.83 -122.69 -49.33
C ASN A 401 71.28 -121.41 -48.69
N SER A 402 72.05 -120.33 -48.63
CA SER A 402 71.60 -119.05 -48.04
C SER A 402 70.53 -118.32 -48.86
N ASN A 403 70.39 -118.61 -50.16
CA ASN A 403 69.27 -118.12 -50.97
C ASN A 403 68.01 -118.99 -50.81
N LEU A 404 68.15 -120.32 -50.78
CA LEU A 404 67.02 -121.22 -50.51
C LEU A 404 66.42 -120.94 -49.12
N TYR A 405 67.28 -120.79 -48.11
CA TYR A 405 66.90 -120.43 -46.74
C TYR A 405 66.13 -119.10 -46.68
N ARG A 406 66.55 -118.06 -47.42
CA ARG A 406 65.86 -116.76 -47.45
C ARG A 406 64.42 -116.85 -48.00
N THR A 407 64.18 -117.67 -49.02
CA THR A 407 62.84 -117.77 -49.63
C THR A 407 61.87 -118.61 -48.79
N ASP A 408 62.35 -119.70 -48.20
CA ASP A 408 61.57 -120.51 -47.24
C ASP A 408 61.29 -119.73 -45.94
N GLN A 409 62.24 -118.93 -45.45
CA GLN A 409 62.03 -118.00 -44.34
C GLN A 409 60.92 -116.98 -44.66
N LEU A 410 61.00 -116.27 -45.79
CA LEU A 410 59.98 -115.29 -46.20
C LEU A 410 58.56 -115.88 -46.32
N LEU A 411 58.44 -117.13 -46.79
CA LEU A 411 57.15 -117.82 -46.87
C LEU A 411 56.59 -118.15 -45.47
N LYS A 412 57.45 -118.62 -44.57
CA LYS A 412 57.08 -118.90 -43.17
C LYS A 412 56.71 -117.63 -42.40
N ASP A 413 57.48 -116.56 -42.58
CA ASP A 413 57.23 -115.25 -41.98
C ASP A 413 55.84 -114.73 -42.37
N GLN A 414 55.46 -114.80 -43.65
CA GLN A 414 54.13 -114.39 -44.12
C GLN A 414 53.00 -115.28 -43.55
N GLN A 415 53.17 -116.60 -43.48
CA GLN A 415 52.18 -117.48 -42.84
C GLN A 415 52.07 -117.23 -41.33
N GLN A 416 53.16 -116.83 -40.67
CA GLN A 416 53.20 -116.49 -39.26
C GLN A 416 52.59 -115.09 -38.98
N VAL A 417 52.71 -114.14 -39.92
CA VAL A 417 51.97 -112.88 -39.90
C VAL A 417 50.47 -113.11 -40.05
N GLY A 418 50.03 -113.93 -41.01
CA GLY A 418 48.61 -114.29 -41.16
C GLY A 418 48.00 -114.87 -39.88
N LYS A 419 48.67 -115.86 -39.27
CA LYS A 419 48.24 -116.47 -38.00
C LYS A 419 48.30 -115.51 -36.82
N SER A 420 49.30 -114.62 -36.75
CA SER A 420 49.38 -113.66 -35.64
C SER A 420 48.31 -112.57 -35.74
N LEU A 421 47.92 -112.16 -36.95
CA LEU A 421 46.77 -111.27 -37.18
C LEU A 421 45.44 -111.92 -36.80
N GLU A 422 45.21 -113.19 -37.17
CA GLU A 422 44.01 -113.94 -36.75
C GLU A 422 43.92 -114.08 -35.22
N ILE A 423 45.06 -114.37 -34.57
CA ILE A 423 45.16 -114.40 -33.10
C ILE A 423 44.95 -113.00 -32.49
N GLN A 424 45.44 -111.93 -33.12
CA GLN A 424 45.21 -110.55 -32.68
C GLN A 424 43.74 -110.13 -32.80
N ILE A 425 43.03 -110.55 -33.86
CA ILE A 425 41.59 -110.28 -34.03
C ILE A 425 40.78 -111.02 -32.96
N ASN A 426 41.06 -112.30 -32.75
CA ASN A 426 40.40 -113.09 -31.70
C ASN A 426 40.72 -112.58 -30.29
N ASN A 427 41.96 -112.18 -30.02
CA ASN A 427 42.35 -111.54 -28.77
C ASN A 427 41.65 -110.19 -28.59
N SER A 428 41.56 -109.36 -29.64
CA SER A 428 40.86 -108.07 -29.61
C SER A 428 39.36 -108.26 -29.33
N TYR A 429 38.72 -109.27 -29.94
CA TYR A 429 37.33 -109.62 -29.65
C TYR A 429 37.14 -110.07 -28.19
N CYS A 430 38.05 -110.91 -27.68
CA CYS A 430 38.10 -111.29 -26.27
C CYS A 430 38.35 -110.11 -25.32
N ILE A 431 39.21 -109.16 -25.70
CA ILE A 431 39.49 -107.93 -24.95
C ILE A 431 38.25 -107.03 -24.96
N CYS A 432 37.59 -106.80 -26.10
CA CYS A 432 36.34 -106.06 -26.17
C CYS A 432 35.23 -106.69 -25.32
N ASN A 433 35.16 -108.01 -25.23
CA ASN A 433 34.18 -108.70 -24.37
C ASN A 433 34.56 -108.68 -22.89
N LYS A 434 35.86 -108.69 -22.54
CA LYS A 434 36.36 -108.42 -21.18
C LYS A 434 36.09 -106.97 -20.77
N LEU A 435 36.33 -106.00 -21.64
CA LEU A 435 36.02 -104.58 -21.42
C LEU A 435 34.49 -104.37 -21.30
N ARG A 436 33.66 -104.98 -22.14
CA ARG A 436 32.19 -105.01 -21.96
C ARG A 436 31.73 -105.72 -20.69
N LYS A 437 32.54 -106.56 -20.06
CA LYS A 437 32.26 -107.08 -18.71
C LYS A 437 32.72 -106.09 -17.64
N HIS A 438 33.93 -105.55 -17.77
CA HIS A 438 34.49 -104.54 -16.88
C HIS A 438 33.60 -103.29 -16.79
N ILE A 439 33.09 -102.79 -17.92
CA ILE A 439 32.12 -101.70 -17.96
C ILE A 439 30.86 -102.06 -17.17
N ARG A 440 30.30 -103.27 -17.33
CA ARG A 440 29.10 -103.73 -16.57
C ARG A 440 29.37 -104.07 -15.10
N ASP A 441 30.62 -104.29 -14.72
CA ASP A 441 31.01 -104.50 -13.33
C ASP A 441 31.37 -103.15 -12.66
N GLU A 442 31.82 -102.15 -13.43
CA GLU A 442 31.99 -100.75 -13.00
C GLU A 442 30.68 -99.96 -13.03
N GLU A 443 29.71 -100.27 -13.90
CA GLU A 443 28.34 -99.74 -13.82
C GLU A 443 27.71 -100.15 -12.48
N LYS A 444 28.04 -101.35 -11.97
CA LYS A 444 27.62 -101.83 -10.64
C LYS A 444 28.50 -101.30 -9.50
N SER A 445 29.77 -100.97 -9.74
CA SER A 445 30.60 -100.29 -8.74
C SER A 445 30.11 -98.85 -8.56
N LEU A 446 29.76 -98.19 -9.67
CA LEU A 446 29.13 -96.88 -9.74
C LEU A 446 27.73 -96.88 -9.11
N GLU A 447 26.90 -97.88 -9.36
CA GLU A 447 25.58 -97.96 -8.72
C GLU A 447 25.70 -98.09 -7.19
N LYS A 448 26.65 -98.91 -6.71
CA LYS A 448 26.98 -98.99 -5.28
C LYS A 448 27.65 -97.74 -4.73
N LEU A 449 28.41 -97.02 -5.55
CA LEU A 449 28.95 -95.72 -5.20
C LEU A 449 27.85 -94.67 -5.13
N LYS A 450 26.79 -94.73 -5.94
CA LYS A 450 25.57 -93.92 -5.76
C LYS A 450 24.83 -94.32 -4.49
N GLU A 451 24.66 -95.62 -4.21
CA GLU A 451 24.06 -96.08 -2.94
C GLU A 451 24.84 -95.54 -1.73
N VAL A 452 26.17 -95.62 -1.76
CA VAL A 452 27.05 -95.08 -0.71
C VAL A 452 27.06 -93.54 -0.70
N VAL A 453 26.97 -92.88 -1.85
CA VAL A 453 26.83 -91.41 -1.93
C VAL A 453 25.49 -90.98 -1.37
N TYR A 454 24.37 -91.67 -1.64
CA TYR A 454 23.09 -91.39 -1.00
C TYR A 454 23.10 -91.68 0.50
N ASP A 455 23.80 -92.73 0.96
CA ASP A 455 23.97 -93.03 2.39
C ASP A 455 24.91 -92.00 3.08
N MET A 456 25.84 -91.38 2.32
CA MET A 456 26.68 -90.27 2.77
C MET A 456 25.96 -88.93 2.71
N GLU A 457 25.18 -88.65 1.67
CA GLU A 457 24.32 -87.47 1.51
C GLU A 457 23.27 -87.47 2.62
N PHE A 458 22.62 -88.59 2.91
CA PHE A 458 21.69 -88.71 4.05
C PHE A 458 22.37 -88.47 5.40
N ARG A 459 23.62 -88.92 5.58
CA ARG A 459 24.40 -88.63 6.80
C ARG A 459 24.90 -87.18 6.84
N ILE A 460 25.21 -86.59 5.70
CA ILE A 460 25.49 -85.17 5.56
C ILE A 460 24.23 -84.41 5.94
N ASP A 461 23.05 -84.76 5.44
CA ASP A 461 21.75 -84.22 5.85
C ASP A 461 21.51 -84.37 7.36
N GLU A 462 21.83 -85.52 7.98
CA GLU A 462 21.73 -85.71 9.44
C GLU A 462 22.77 -84.88 10.23
N PHE A 463 23.96 -84.65 9.67
CA PHE A 463 25.01 -83.81 10.27
C PHE A 463 24.78 -82.32 10.03
N GLU A 464 24.22 -81.90 8.89
CA GLU A 464 23.80 -80.55 8.54
C GLU A 464 22.56 -80.16 9.35
N GLN A 465 21.58 -81.06 9.47
CA GLN A 465 20.50 -80.89 10.43
C GLN A 465 20.94 -80.92 11.90
N ARG A 466 22.15 -81.40 12.23
CA ARG A 466 22.78 -81.19 13.55
C ARG A 466 23.56 -79.88 13.61
N LEU A 467 24.25 -79.49 12.54
CA LEU A 467 25.00 -78.23 12.41
C LEU A 467 24.04 -77.04 12.46
N CYS A 468 22.97 -76.99 11.68
CA CYS A 468 21.93 -75.96 11.79
C CYS A 468 21.33 -75.86 13.22
N LYS A 469 21.26 -76.98 13.96
CA LYS A 469 20.81 -77.03 15.36
C LYS A 469 21.91 -76.70 16.40
N LEU A 470 23.16 -76.51 15.98
CA LEU A 470 24.32 -76.12 16.79
C LEU A 470 24.85 -74.70 16.45
N GLU A 471 24.72 -74.30 15.18
CA GLU A 471 25.09 -72.99 14.61
C GLU A 471 23.94 -71.99 14.68
N GLY A 472 22.70 -72.45 14.94
CA GLY A 472 21.55 -71.58 15.19
C GLY A 472 21.00 -70.88 13.94
N SER A 473 21.10 -71.51 12.77
CA SER A 473 20.72 -70.93 11.47
C SER A 473 19.21 -70.87 11.20
N ASN A 474 18.45 -70.33 12.16
CA ASN A 474 17.23 -69.57 11.88
C ASN A 474 17.61 -68.09 11.61
N LYS A 475 18.45 -67.87 10.59
CA LYS A 475 18.63 -66.55 9.97
C LYS A 475 18.00 -66.58 8.58
N PRO A 476 17.21 -65.56 8.20
CA PRO A 476 16.79 -65.40 6.80
C PRO A 476 18.01 -65.06 5.92
N ASP A 477 17.81 -65.07 4.61
CA ASP A 477 18.79 -64.49 3.67
C ASP A 477 18.63 -62.97 3.75
N ASP A 478 19.45 -62.31 4.59
CA ASP A 478 19.37 -60.87 4.86
C ASP A 478 19.33 -60.05 3.55
N HIS A 479 20.02 -60.51 2.50
CA HIS A 479 20.04 -59.87 1.18
C HIS A 479 18.76 -60.07 0.35
N ALA A 480 17.89 -61.03 0.68
CA ALA A 480 16.56 -61.13 0.11
C ALA A 480 15.61 -60.15 0.81
N ASP A 481 15.61 -60.16 2.15
CA ASP A 481 14.79 -59.28 2.98
C ASP A 481 15.11 -57.80 2.71
N GLU A 482 16.39 -57.41 2.59
CA GLU A 482 16.83 -56.07 2.15
C GLU A 482 16.16 -55.61 0.84
N LYS A 483 15.97 -56.51 -0.13
CA LYS A 483 15.40 -56.18 -1.45
C LYS A 483 13.88 -56.08 -1.40
N ASP A 484 13.23 -56.96 -0.66
CA ASP A 484 11.77 -56.93 -0.49
C ASP A 484 11.33 -55.78 0.44
N GLU A 485 12.19 -55.36 1.37
CA GLU A 485 12.06 -54.09 2.10
C GLU A 485 12.20 -52.89 1.14
N LYS A 486 13.24 -52.89 0.28
CA LYS A 486 13.42 -51.82 -0.72
C LYS A 486 12.28 -51.74 -1.75
N ILE A 487 11.67 -52.87 -2.11
CA ILE A 487 10.48 -52.91 -2.96
C ILE A 487 9.28 -52.30 -2.22
N ARG A 488 9.05 -52.67 -0.95
CA ARG A 488 7.98 -52.06 -0.13
C ARG A 488 8.18 -50.55 0.11
N GLU A 489 9.40 -50.07 0.29
CA GLU A 489 9.72 -48.63 0.30
C GLU A 489 9.37 -47.95 -1.03
N LEU A 490 9.67 -48.58 -2.17
CA LEU A 490 9.38 -48.04 -3.49
C LEU A 490 7.88 -48.08 -3.82
N GLU A 491 7.14 -49.07 -3.32
CA GLU A 491 5.69 -49.14 -3.46
C GLU A 491 4.96 -48.12 -2.57
N THR A 492 5.41 -47.93 -1.32
CA THR A 492 4.85 -46.91 -0.42
C THR A 492 5.16 -45.50 -0.91
N THR A 493 6.39 -45.19 -1.32
CA THR A 493 6.71 -43.87 -1.90
C THR A 493 5.98 -43.60 -3.22
N LEU A 494 5.69 -44.63 -4.02
CA LEU A 494 4.85 -44.50 -5.22
C LEU A 494 3.37 -44.25 -4.85
N TYR A 495 2.86 -44.90 -3.80
CA TYR A 495 1.53 -44.62 -3.25
C TYR A 495 1.42 -43.18 -2.71
N ASP A 496 2.37 -42.72 -1.89
CA ASP A 496 2.46 -41.34 -1.38
C ASP A 496 2.43 -40.34 -2.54
N HIS A 497 3.23 -40.59 -3.60
CA HIS A 497 3.24 -39.74 -4.79
C HIS A 497 1.92 -39.77 -5.57
N ALA A 498 1.21 -40.89 -5.62
CA ALA A 498 -0.12 -40.99 -6.24
C ALA A 498 -1.19 -40.23 -5.43
N GLU A 499 -1.15 -40.26 -4.10
CA GLU A 499 -2.05 -39.49 -3.24
C GLU A 499 -1.76 -37.97 -3.32
N VAL A 500 -0.48 -37.58 -3.34
CA VAL A 500 -0.07 -36.19 -3.62
C VAL A 500 -0.53 -35.75 -5.02
N GLN A 501 -0.44 -36.61 -6.04
CA GLN A 501 -0.96 -36.31 -7.37
C GLN A 501 -2.49 -36.15 -7.36
N HIS A 502 -3.23 -37.02 -6.66
CA HIS A 502 -4.69 -36.95 -6.58
C HIS A 502 -5.17 -35.69 -5.84
N THR A 503 -4.52 -35.34 -4.72
CA THR A 503 -4.84 -34.13 -3.95
C THR A 503 -4.53 -32.85 -4.74
N LEU A 504 -3.40 -32.80 -5.46
CA LEU A 504 -3.09 -31.71 -6.39
C LEU A 504 -4.11 -31.61 -7.53
N GLN A 505 -4.53 -32.72 -8.14
CA GLN A 505 -5.58 -32.71 -9.16
C GLN A 505 -6.90 -32.15 -8.59
N SER A 506 -7.29 -32.56 -7.38
CA SER A 506 -8.48 -32.03 -6.71
C SER A 506 -8.38 -30.54 -6.40
N GLN A 507 -7.18 -29.99 -6.16
CA GLN A 507 -6.96 -28.55 -6.03
C GLN A 507 -7.08 -27.84 -7.39
N VAL A 508 -6.49 -28.40 -8.45
CA VAL A 508 -6.61 -27.88 -9.83
C VAL A 508 -8.07 -27.81 -10.28
N ASP A 509 -8.86 -28.86 -10.05
CA ASP A 509 -10.28 -28.91 -10.43
C ASP A 509 -11.11 -27.86 -9.68
N ARG A 510 -10.84 -27.66 -8.38
CA ARG A 510 -11.45 -26.58 -7.58
C ARG A 510 -11.09 -25.20 -8.12
N LEU A 511 -9.83 -24.97 -8.48
CA LEU A 511 -9.37 -23.70 -9.06
C LEU A 511 -10.00 -23.44 -10.43
N GLN A 512 -10.19 -24.47 -11.27
CA GLN A 512 -10.95 -24.34 -12.53
C GLN A 512 -12.41 -23.96 -12.27
N ASP A 513 -13.05 -24.53 -11.25
CA ASP A 513 -14.44 -24.19 -10.89
C ASP A 513 -14.59 -22.80 -10.25
N GLU A 514 -13.62 -22.34 -9.46
CA GLU A 514 -13.60 -20.97 -8.96
C GLU A 514 -13.29 -19.97 -10.09
N MET A 515 -12.41 -20.30 -11.04
CA MET A 515 -12.18 -19.52 -12.27
C MET A 515 -13.43 -19.45 -13.17
N ARG A 516 -14.20 -20.55 -13.29
CA ARG A 516 -15.50 -20.56 -13.99
C ARG A 516 -16.52 -19.67 -13.28
N LYS A 517 -16.63 -19.74 -11.95
CA LYS A 517 -17.51 -18.86 -11.16
C LYS A 517 -17.13 -17.38 -11.32
N LEU A 518 -15.85 -17.04 -11.20
CA LEU A 518 -15.34 -15.69 -11.43
C LEU A 518 -15.63 -15.18 -12.84
N SER A 519 -15.47 -16.03 -13.87
CA SER A 519 -15.82 -15.69 -15.25
C SER A 519 -17.31 -15.37 -15.41
N ASN A 520 -18.18 -16.13 -14.74
CA ASN A 520 -19.63 -15.89 -14.74
C ASN A 520 -20.02 -14.60 -13.98
N PHE A 521 -19.37 -14.31 -12.85
CA PHE A 521 -19.56 -13.03 -12.15
C PHE A 521 -19.10 -11.84 -13.02
N ILE A 522 -17.93 -11.92 -13.67
CA ILE A 522 -17.44 -10.90 -14.59
C ILE A 522 -18.40 -10.69 -15.79
N ALA A 523 -19.09 -11.75 -16.25
CA ALA A 523 -20.13 -11.62 -17.28
C ALA A 523 -21.38 -10.89 -16.75
N ALA A 524 -21.88 -11.26 -15.57
CA ALA A 524 -23.04 -10.61 -14.94
C ALA A 524 -22.76 -9.14 -14.56
N ASP A 525 -21.55 -8.83 -14.07
CA ASP A 525 -21.11 -7.47 -13.75
C ASP A 525 -21.01 -6.60 -15.03
N ARG A 526 -20.60 -7.17 -16.16
CA ARG A 526 -20.63 -6.49 -17.47
C ARG A 526 -22.05 -6.21 -17.93
N GLU A 527 -22.96 -7.18 -17.82
CA GLU A 527 -24.38 -6.98 -18.14
C GLU A 527 -25.01 -5.91 -17.24
N HIS A 528 -24.70 -5.91 -15.93
CA HIS A 528 -25.12 -4.86 -15.02
C HIS A 528 -24.54 -3.48 -15.37
N LEU A 529 -23.27 -3.42 -15.79
CA LEU A 529 -22.60 -2.18 -16.19
C LEU A 529 -23.20 -1.61 -17.49
N GLU A 530 -23.48 -2.46 -18.49
CA GLU A 530 -24.17 -2.08 -19.73
C GLU A 530 -25.59 -1.57 -19.45
N ASN A 531 -26.34 -2.26 -18.58
CA ASN A 531 -27.64 -1.77 -18.11
C ASN A 531 -27.54 -0.42 -17.38
N LEU A 532 -26.49 -0.18 -16.60
CA LEU A 532 -26.26 1.11 -15.93
C LEU A 532 -25.88 2.21 -16.92
N GLN A 533 -25.07 1.91 -17.94
CA GLN A 533 -24.75 2.84 -19.02
C GLN A 533 -26.01 3.23 -19.81
N ASN A 534 -26.85 2.26 -20.15
CA ASN A 534 -28.16 2.50 -20.79
C ASN A 534 -29.07 3.38 -19.91
N GLN A 535 -29.08 3.19 -18.58
CA GLN A 535 -29.81 4.08 -17.67
C GLN A 535 -29.23 5.51 -17.65
N VAL A 536 -27.90 5.66 -17.61
CA VAL A 536 -27.23 6.97 -17.67
C VAL A 536 -27.53 7.70 -18.98
N GLU A 537 -27.48 7.02 -20.13
CA GLU A 537 -27.82 7.63 -21.42
C GLU A 537 -29.30 8.07 -21.49
N ASN A 538 -30.22 7.25 -20.99
CA ASN A 538 -31.63 7.63 -20.86
C ASN A 538 -31.82 8.85 -19.94
N HIS A 539 -31.12 8.92 -18.80
CA HIS A 539 -31.18 10.08 -17.92
C HIS A 539 -30.56 11.35 -18.54
N LEU A 540 -29.49 11.22 -19.33
CA LEU A 540 -28.91 12.33 -20.10
C LEU A 540 -29.87 12.83 -21.18
N LEU A 541 -30.56 11.93 -21.88
CA LEU A 541 -31.59 12.29 -22.87
C LEU A 541 -32.76 13.04 -22.22
N VAL A 542 -33.27 12.55 -21.08
CA VAL A 542 -34.32 13.22 -20.30
C VAL A 542 -33.87 14.59 -19.79
N TYR A 543 -32.62 14.70 -19.31
CA TYR A 543 -32.03 15.97 -18.90
C TYR A 543 -31.96 16.97 -20.06
N ASP A 544 -31.53 16.56 -21.25
CA ASP A 544 -31.44 17.43 -22.42
C ASP A 544 -32.80 17.83 -22.99
N ILE A 545 -33.82 16.97 -22.86
CA ILE A 545 -35.22 17.32 -23.14
C ILE A 545 -35.70 18.38 -22.14
N GLY A 546 -35.46 18.19 -20.83
CA GLY A 546 -35.78 19.18 -19.80
C GLY A 546 -35.06 20.52 -20.02
N ARG A 547 -33.78 20.49 -20.41
CA ARG A 547 -32.97 21.67 -20.74
C ARG A 547 -33.58 22.46 -21.91
N LYS A 548 -34.05 21.76 -22.95
CA LYS A 548 -34.76 22.36 -24.11
C LYS A 548 -36.12 22.93 -23.71
N GLN A 549 -36.89 22.24 -22.87
CA GLN A 549 -38.17 22.73 -22.35
C GLN A 549 -38.01 24.00 -21.51
N ILE A 550 -37.01 24.04 -20.62
CA ILE A 550 -36.68 25.23 -19.81
C ILE A 550 -36.28 26.41 -20.71
N ALA A 551 -35.49 26.17 -21.77
CA ALA A 551 -35.14 27.22 -22.73
C ALA A 551 -36.37 27.77 -23.48
N ALA A 552 -37.29 26.90 -23.92
CA ALA A 552 -38.54 27.31 -24.55
C ALA A 552 -39.46 28.10 -23.59
N ALA A 553 -39.59 27.65 -22.34
CA ALA A 553 -40.35 28.35 -21.31
C ALA A 553 -39.77 29.74 -20.99
N LYS A 554 -38.44 29.86 -20.90
CA LYS A 554 -37.76 31.16 -20.76
C LYS A 554 -38.05 32.09 -21.93
N LYS A 555 -37.96 31.61 -23.18
CA LYS A 555 -38.30 32.39 -24.38
C LYS A 555 -39.75 32.88 -24.36
N SER A 556 -40.71 31.99 -24.06
CA SER A 556 -42.13 32.38 -23.96
C SER A 556 -42.41 33.37 -22.82
N THR A 557 -41.65 33.29 -21.72
CA THR A 557 -41.74 34.26 -20.62
C THR A 557 -41.20 35.63 -21.06
N GLN A 558 -40.09 35.68 -21.78
CA GLN A 558 -39.53 36.92 -22.34
C GLN A 558 -40.47 37.56 -23.38
N GLU A 559 -41.09 36.74 -24.24
CA GLU A 559 -42.09 37.19 -25.21
C GLU A 559 -43.29 37.84 -24.51
N LYS A 560 -43.84 37.20 -23.47
CA LYS A 560 -44.92 37.77 -22.64
C LYS A 560 -44.51 39.04 -21.89
N GLN A 561 -43.27 39.14 -21.42
CA GLN A 561 -42.75 40.38 -20.82
C GLN A 561 -42.64 41.52 -21.85
N VAL A 562 -42.33 41.22 -23.11
CA VAL A 562 -42.34 42.22 -24.20
C VAL A 562 -43.78 42.63 -24.53
N GLU A 563 -44.73 41.69 -24.60
CA GLU A 563 -46.16 41.98 -24.76
C GLU A 563 -46.71 42.85 -23.63
N GLU A 564 -46.37 42.54 -22.37
CA GLU A 564 -46.78 43.33 -21.21
C GLU A 564 -46.21 44.75 -21.28
N ASN A 565 -44.94 44.91 -21.65
CA ASN A 565 -44.33 46.24 -21.82
C ASN A 565 -44.97 47.03 -22.98
N ILE A 566 -45.33 46.39 -24.09
CA ILE A 566 -46.08 47.02 -25.18
C ILE A 566 -47.47 47.47 -24.69
N MET A 567 -48.15 46.67 -23.87
CA MET A 567 -49.45 47.04 -23.29
C MET A 567 -49.32 48.17 -22.26
N ARG A 568 -48.29 48.17 -21.41
CA ARG A 568 -47.95 49.30 -20.52
C ARG A 568 -47.69 50.59 -21.31
N LEU A 569 -46.94 50.52 -22.42
CA LEU A 569 -46.71 51.67 -23.30
C LEU A 569 -48.01 52.19 -23.95
N ARG A 570 -48.92 51.29 -24.35
CA ARG A 570 -50.25 51.67 -24.86
C ARG A 570 -51.11 52.34 -23.79
N ILE A 571 -51.12 51.82 -22.56
CA ILE A 571 -51.81 52.42 -21.42
C ILE A 571 -51.25 53.83 -21.15
N ASN A 572 -49.93 53.97 -21.02
CA ASN A 572 -49.28 55.28 -20.84
C ASN A 572 -49.63 56.26 -21.97
N HIS A 573 -49.71 55.81 -23.23
CA HIS A 573 -50.12 56.66 -24.35
C HIS A 573 -51.56 57.17 -24.17
N ILE A 574 -52.50 56.27 -23.88
CA ILE A 574 -53.92 56.60 -23.61
C ILE A 574 -54.04 57.55 -22.42
N GLU A 575 -53.29 57.32 -21.34
CA GLU A 575 -53.25 58.21 -20.18
C GLU A 575 -52.72 59.60 -20.54
N THR A 576 -51.67 59.72 -21.37
CA THR A 576 -51.18 61.04 -21.82
C THR A 576 -52.18 61.76 -22.73
N ASP A 577 -52.96 61.04 -23.54
CA ASP A 577 -54.01 61.63 -24.37
C ASP A 577 -55.23 62.05 -23.55
N MET A 578 -55.61 61.25 -22.55
CA MET A 578 -56.62 61.62 -21.55
C MET A 578 -56.21 62.90 -20.82
N HIS A 579 -54.95 63.02 -20.36
CA HIS A 579 -54.43 64.24 -19.75
C HIS A 579 -54.35 65.45 -20.71
N LYS A 580 -54.23 65.24 -22.04
CA LYS A 580 -54.35 66.34 -23.03
C LYS A 580 -55.80 66.79 -23.14
N GLU A 581 -56.75 65.85 -23.18
CA GLU A 581 -58.17 66.13 -23.25
C GLU A 581 -58.70 66.79 -21.96
N GLU A 582 -58.25 66.36 -20.78
CA GLU A 582 -58.53 67.06 -19.51
C GLU A 582 -58.02 68.51 -19.53
N LYS A 583 -56.80 68.76 -20.02
CA LYS A 583 -56.27 70.12 -20.19
C LYS A 583 -57.06 70.93 -21.23
N ARG A 584 -57.58 70.29 -22.29
CA ARG A 584 -58.46 70.90 -23.29
C ARG A 584 -59.82 71.27 -22.68
N ILE A 585 -60.43 70.36 -21.93
CA ILE A 585 -61.69 70.59 -21.19
C ILE A 585 -61.51 71.70 -20.14
N PHE A 586 -60.42 71.68 -19.37
CA PHE A 586 -60.10 72.71 -18.38
C PHE A 586 -59.90 74.09 -19.01
N SER A 587 -59.16 74.18 -20.12
CA SER A 587 -58.96 75.45 -20.82
C SER A 587 -60.25 75.97 -21.47
N LEU A 588 -61.12 75.09 -22.01
CA LEU A 588 -62.46 75.45 -22.49
C LEU A 588 -63.40 75.89 -21.34
N GLN A 589 -63.36 75.22 -20.18
CA GLN A 589 -64.13 75.65 -19.00
C GLN A 589 -63.65 77.02 -18.48
N LYS A 590 -62.33 77.23 -18.41
CA LYS A 590 -61.74 78.54 -18.06
C LYS A 590 -62.17 79.62 -19.06
N LEU A 591 -62.10 79.33 -20.36
CA LEU A 591 -62.55 80.25 -21.41
C LEU A 591 -64.04 80.59 -21.25
N ARG A 592 -64.91 79.58 -21.05
CA ARG A 592 -66.34 79.79 -20.80
C ARG A 592 -66.57 80.69 -19.59
N LEU A 593 -65.92 80.42 -18.46
CA LEU A 593 -66.05 81.24 -17.25
C LEU A 593 -65.54 82.69 -17.46
N THR A 594 -64.48 82.90 -18.23
CA THR A 594 -64.04 84.26 -18.60
C THR A 594 -65.02 84.97 -19.54
N LEU A 595 -65.64 84.26 -20.48
CA LEU A 595 -66.69 84.81 -21.34
C LEU A 595 -67.97 85.11 -20.56
N ASP A 596 -68.41 84.20 -19.67
CA ASP A 596 -69.52 84.38 -18.74
C ASP A 596 -69.31 85.64 -17.87
N GLN A 597 -68.07 85.89 -17.43
CA GLN A 597 -67.69 87.09 -16.66
C GLN A 597 -67.71 88.36 -17.53
N VAL A 598 -67.03 88.37 -18.69
CA VAL A 598 -67.01 89.52 -19.61
C VAL A 598 -68.42 89.88 -20.11
N MET A 599 -69.29 88.91 -20.33
CA MET A 599 -70.70 89.14 -20.68
C MET A 599 -71.48 89.77 -19.53
N LYS A 600 -71.25 89.37 -18.27
CA LYS A 600 -71.86 90.04 -17.10
C LYS A 600 -71.37 91.47 -16.94
N GLU A 601 -70.06 91.69 -17.03
CA GLU A 601 -69.44 93.03 -16.98
C GLU A 601 -69.98 93.92 -18.10
N ARG A 602 -70.08 93.40 -19.33
CA ARG A 602 -70.63 94.15 -20.47
C ARG A 602 -72.14 94.42 -20.32
N ASN A 603 -72.92 93.51 -19.74
CA ASN A 603 -74.32 93.78 -19.43
C ASN A 603 -74.46 94.90 -18.38
N LEU A 604 -73.66 94.87 -17.31
CA LEU A 604 -73.62 95.96 -16.31
C LEU A 604 -73.15 97.29 -16.93
N GLU A 605 -72.21 97.26 -17.87
CA GLU A 605 -71.77 98.44 -18.63
C GLU A 605 -72.88 98.97 -19.56
N ILE A 606 -73.67 98.08 -20.16
CA ILE A 606 -74.84 98.45 -20.99
C ILE A 606 -75.95 99.04 -20.11
N ASP A 607 -76.28 98.45 -18.96
CA ASP A 607 -77.33 98.96 -18.08
C ASP A 607 -76.95 100.26 -17.37
N THR A 608 -75.69 100.43 -16.98
CA THR A 608 -75.19 101.74 -16.48
C THR A 608 -75.21 102.80 -17.58
N LYS A 609 -74.79 102.48 -18.81
CA LYS A 609 -74.95 103.39 -19.96
C LYS A 609 -76.41 103.69 -20.28
N ARG A 610 -77.31 102.72 -20.17
CA ARG A 610 -78.76 102.88 -20.35
C ARG A 610 -79.35 103.80 -19.29
N SER A 611 -78.93 103.66 -18.03
CA SER A 611 -79.30 104.56 -16.93
C SER A 611 -78.77 105.99 -17.15
N ILE A 612 -77.54 106.14 -17.61
CA ILE A 612 -76.96 107.44 -18.00
C ILE A 612 -77.72 108.05 -19.19
N VAL A 613 -78.11 107.27 -20.19
CA VAL A 613 -78.91 107.74 -21.34
C VAL A 613 -80.33 108.12 -20.93
N LEU A 614 -80.96 107.37 -20.02
CA LEU A 614 -82.27 107.74 -19.45
C LEU A 614 -82.19 109.03 -18.63
N THR A 615 -81.12 109.20 -17.84
CA THR A 615 -80.86 110.43 -17.07
C THR A 615 -80.60 111.60 -18.02
N LYS A 616 -79.77 111.42 -19.06
CA LYS A 616 -79.56 112.42 -20.11
C LYS A 616 -80.85 112.74 -20.87
N LYS A 617 -81.72 111.75 -21.14
CA LYS A 617 -83.03 111.98 -21.75
C LYS A 617 -83.89 112.87 -20.84
N ARG A 618 -83.97 112.56 -19.53
CA ARG A 618 -84.73 113.37 -18.57
C ARG A 618 -84.21 114.81 -18.51
N ASN A 619 -82.89 114.98 -18.40
CA ASN A 619 -82.24 116.29 -18.43
C ASN A 619 -82.49 117.02 -19.76
N LEU A 620 -82.49 116.34 -20.90
CA LEU A 620 -82.83 116.91 -22.21
C LEU A 620 -84.33 117.23 -22.34
N GLU A 621 -85.22 116.56 -21.60
CA GLU A 621 -86.64 116.89 -21.53
C GLU A 621 -86.89 118.10 -20.62
N GLU A 622 -86.14 118.23 -19.51
CA GLU A 622 -86.06 119.43 -18.66
C GLU A 622 -85.47 120.63 -19.43
N GLU A 623 -84.37 120.44 -20.16
CA GLU A 623 -83.76 121.44 -21.05
C GLU A 623 -84.68 121.80 -22.21
N LYS A 624 -85.40 120.84 -22.81
CA LYS A 624 -86.45 121.11 -23.82
C LYS A 624 -87.62 121.90 -23.22
N GLY A 625 -87.89 121.74 -21.93
CA GLY A 625 -88.79 122.61 -21.16
C GLY A 625 -88.24 124.04 -21.06
N ARG A 626 -87.02 124.21 -20.54
CA ARG A 626 -86.33 125.52 -20.47
C ARG A 626 -86.22 126.19 -21.83
N LEU A 627 -85.78 125.47 -22.85
CA LEU A 627 -85.63 125.94 -24.23
C LEU A 627 -86.96 126.27 -24.88
N LYS A 628 -88.09 125.64 -24.52
CA LYS A 628 -89.41 126.13 -24.92
C LYS A 628 -89.72 127.49 -24.29
N GLY A 629 -89.36 127.70 -23.03
CA GLY A 629 -89.42 129.02 -22.38
C GLY A 629 -88.53 130.04 -23.09
N ASP A 630 -87.26 129.72 -23.29
CA ASP A 630 -86.30 130.58 -24.00
C ASP A 630 -86.68 130.82 -25.46
N ILE A 631 -87.33 129.88 -26.16
CA ILE A 631 -87.84 130.10 -27.53
C ILE A 631 -89.03 131.05 -27.51
N SER A 632 -89.90 131.01 -26.49
CA SER A 632 -90.95 132.01 -26.32
C SER A 632 -90.37 133.40 -26.05
N ILE A 633 -89.38 133.50 -25.17
CA ILE A 633 -88.66 134.76 -24.86
C ILE A 633 -87.85 135.25 -26.08
N ARG A 634 -87.21 134.33 -26.82
CA ARG A 634 -86.42 134.64 -28.03
C ARG A 634 -87.29 134.93 -29.24
N LYS A 635 -88.55 134.46 -29.33
CA LYS A 635 -89.52 134.95 -30.32
C LYS A 635 -89.80 136.43 -30.12
N ILE A 636 -90.08 136.84 -28.87
CA ILE A 636 -90.27 138.25 -28.51
C ILE A 636 -89.01 139.07 -28.85
N LYS A 637 -87.80 138.56 -28.56
CA LYS A 637 -86.55 139.22 -28.99
C LYS A 637 -86.28 139.14 -30.50
N LEU A 638 -86.79 138.15 -31.23
CA LEU A 638 -86.62 138.05 -32.68
C LEU A 638 -87.52 139.06 -33.42
N GLU A 639 -88.72 139.34 -32.94
CA GLU A 639 -89.51 140.48 -33.45
C GLU A 639 -88.78 141.82 -33.21
N GLN A 640 -88.14 141.97 -32.05
CA GLN A 640 -87.33 143.15 -31.71
C GLN A 640 -86.07 143.26 -32.58
N PHE A 641 -85.39 142.14 -32.87
CA PHE A 641 -84.16 142.14 -33.68
C PHE A 641 -84.39 142.07 -35.19
N GLN A 642 -85.49 141.50 -35.71
CA GLN A 642 -85.84 141.64 -37.14
C GLN A 642 -86.07 143.12 -37.49
N LYS A 643 -86.69 143.89 -36.59
CA LYS A 643 -86.85 145.34 -36.70
C LYS A 643 -85.53 146.14 -36.61
N LYS A 644 -84.41 145.50 -36.28
CA LYS A 644 -83.08 146.15 -36.17
C LYS A 644 -82.05 145.62 -37.17
N TYR A 645 -81.91 144.30 -37.33
CA TYR A 645 -80.81 143.69 -38.09
C TYR A 645 -80.99 143.69 -39.61
N HIS A 646 -82.11 144.20 -40.12
CA HIS A 646 -82.25 144.56 -41.54
C HIS A 646 -81.33 145.74 -41.93
N ILE A 647 -80.83 146.49 -40.94
CA ILE A 647 -80.11 147.77 -41.15
C ILE A 647 -78.59 147.58 -41.40
N GLU A 648 -77.96 146.51 -40.88
CA GLU A 648 -76.49 146.51 -40.64
C GLU A 648 -75.69 145.38 -41.35
N LEU A 649 -76.32 144.45 -42.08
CA LEU A 649 -75.64 143.23 -42.58
C LEU A 649 -74.92 143.37 -43.94
N MET A 650 -74.01 144.35 -44.14
CA MET A 650 -73.47 144.67 -45.48
C MET A 650 -71.95 145.01 -45.64
N SER A 651 -70.99 144.45 -44.87
CA SER A 651 -69.50 144.50 -45.07
C SER A 651 -68.75 143.45 -44.17
N LEU A 652 -67.74 142.59 -44.50
CA LEU A 652 -66.35 142.61 -45.12
C LEU A 652 -65.17 142.75 -44.07
N GLY A 653 -63.95 142.13 -44.09
CA GLY A 653 -63.22 141.03 -44.81
C GLY A 653 -61.66 141.32 -44.95
N LYS A 654 -60.59 140.47 -45.04
CA LYS A 654 -60.18 139.01 -44.91
C LYS A 654 -58.58 138.85 -44.86
N GLN A 655 -57.99 137.62 -44.75
CA GLN A 655 -56.63 137.11 -45.25
C GLN A 655 -55.32 136.92 -44.32
N PRO A 656 -54.22 136.11 -44.70
CA PRO A 656 -53.12 135.43 -43.84
C PRO A 656 -51.57 135.30 -44.35
N LEU A 657 -50.52 134.62 -43.70
CA LEU A 657 -49.21 133.91 -44.25
C LEU A 657 -47.90 133.36 -43.41
N PHE A 658 -46.97 132.45 -43.96
CA PHE A 658 -45.42 132.17 -43.90
C PHE A 658 -44.53 130.88 -43.33
N SER A 659 -43.14 130.69 -43.52
CA SER A 659 -42.27 129.36 -43.44
C SER A 659 -40.64 129.21 -43.01
N PRO A 660 -39.57 128.41 -43.55
CA PRO A 660 -38.47 127.54 -42.83
C PRO A 660 -36.86 127.40 -43.24
N ASN A 661 -35.91 126.52 -42.66
CA ASN A 661 -34.40 126.10 -43.00
C ASN A 661 -33.72 124.93 -42.06
N ARG A 662 -32.45 124.28 -41.93
CA ARG A 662 -31.06 123.84 -42.54
C ARG A 662 -30.12 122.89 -41.56
N ASP A 663 -28.85 122.26 -41.61
CA ASP A 663 -27.61 121.84 -42.48
C ASP A 663 -26.39 120.87 -41.88
N ASN A 664 -25.44 120.21 -42.68
CA ASN A 664 -23.99 119.54 -42.63
C ASN A 664 -23.20 118.74 -41.42
N ASN A 665 -21.95 118.05 -41.39
CA ASN A 665 -21.02 117.07 -42.20
C ASN A 665 -19.48 116.67 -41.69
N ARG A 666 -18.79 115.46 -41.97
CA ARG A 666 -17.26 115.08 -42.25
C ARG A 666 -16.20 114.14 -41.38
N ALA A 667 -15.27 113.28 -42.01
CA ALA A 667 -13.82 112.70 -41.71
C ALA A 667 -13.38 111.30 -40.97
N ILE A 668 -12.08 110.78 -40.74
CA ILE A 668 -10.98 109.99 -41.54
C ILE A 668 -9.69 109.25 -40.79
N ASN A 669 -9.01 108.13 -41.30
CA ASN A 669 -7.57 107.46 -41.21
C ASN A 669 -6.92 106.37 -40.18
N ALA A 670 -5.90 105.52 -40.63
CA ALA A 670 -4.81 104.63 -39.94
C ALA A 670 -5.01 103.07 -39.60
N GLY A 671 -4.09 102.07 -39.27
CA GLY A 671 -2.58 101.80 -39.09
C GLY A 671 -2.13 100.28 -38.70
N LYS A 672 -0.82 99.82 -38.62
CA LYS A 672 -0.20 98.40 -38.39
C LYS A 672 1.35 98.34 -37.97
N ASP A 673 2.24 97.30 -37.68
CA ASP A 673 2.43 95.79 -37.35
C ASP A 673 3.95 95.36 -36.98
N GLU A 674 4.35 94.16 -36.38
CA GLU A 674 5.70 93.38 -36.37
C GLU A 674 5.87 92.15 -35.31
N ASP A 675 7.03 91.44 -35.14
CA ASP A 675 7.23 89.97 -34.75
C ASP A 675 7.99 89.51 -33.41
N GLY A 676 7.94 88.21 -32.99
CA GLY A 676 8.79 87.57 -31.90
C GLY A 676 8.37 86.21 -31.20
N GLN A 677 9.32 85.29 -30.81
CA GLN A 677 9.07 83.91 -30.25
C GLN A 677 10.08 83.35 -29.20
N PRO A 678 9.75 82.25 -28.46
CA PRO A 678 10.47 80.93 -28.57
C PRO A 678 9.60 79.66 -28.24
N LEU A 679 10.16 78.48 -27.85
CA LEU A 679 10.55 77.31 -28.70
C LEU A 679 10.50 75.95 -27.89
N SER A 680 10.76 74.75 -28.48
CA SER A 680 10.77 73.42 -27.79
C SER A 680 11.80 72.38 -28.38
N VAL A 681 11.82 71.12 -27.90
CA VAL A 681 12.99 70.18 -27.88
C VAL A 681 13.06 69.12 -29.02
N THR A 682 14.24 68.90 -29.64
CA THR A 682 14.56 67.61 -30.36
C THR A 682 16.05 67.28 -30.67
N HIS A 683 17.00 68.23 -30.65
CA HIS A 683 18.23 68.15 -31.47
C HIS A 683 19.36 67.14 -31.06
N PHE A 684 19.40 66.62 -29.83
CA PHE A 684 20.67 66.13 -29.22
C PHE A 684 21.29 64.79 -29.72
N LYS A 685 20.75 64.12 -30.75
CA LYS A 685 21.10 62.71 -31.05
C LYS A 685 22.25 62.44 -32.05
N ILE A 686 22.96 63.45 -32.56
CA ILE A 686 23.83 63.30 -33.75
C ILE A 686 25.34 63.06 -33.44
N LYS A 687 25.84 63.31 -32.22
CA LYS A 687 27.29 63.47 -31.97
C LYS A 687 28.16 62.19 -31.90
N SER A 688 27.59 61.00 -31.70
CA SER A 688 28.34 59.79 -31.25
C SER A 688 29.12 59.00 -32.33
N ALA A 689 29.46 59.58 -33.49
CA ALA A 689 29.83 58.80 -34.69
C ALA A 689 31.33 58.78 -35.09
N GLN A 690 32.24 59.50 -34.41
CA GLN A 690 33.53 59.90 -35.01
C GLN A 690 34.83 59.27 -34.47
N GLU A 691 34.85 58.55 -33.34
CA GLU A 691 36.12 58.21 -32.65
C GLU A 691 36.86 56.94 -33.13
N LYS A 692 36.30 56.14 -34.04
CA LYS A 692 36.70 54.72 -34.23
C LYS A 692 37.94 54.45 -35.13
N PHE A 693 38.80 55.43 -35.42
CA PHE A 693 39.75 55.35 -36.55
C PHE A 693 41.25 55.09 -36.21
N PHE A 694 41.71 55.32 -34.99
CA PHE A 694 43.12 55.70 -34.71
C PHE A 694 44.15 54.59 -34.38
N LEU A 695 43.88 53.29 -34.61
CA LEU A 695 44.46 52.22 -33.75
C LEU A 695 45.42 51.17 -34.37
N GLN A 696 45.97 51.33 -35.58
CA GLN A 696 46.54 50.19 -36.36
C GLN A 696 48.02 50.30 -36.83
N GLN A 697 48.96 50.85 -36.04
CA GLN A 697 50.30 51.22 -36.59
C GLN A 697 51.55 50.93 -35.72
N GLN A 698 51.67 49.74 -35.11
CA GLN A 698 52.88 49.28 -34.39
C GLN A 698 53.19 47.80 -34.69
N GLY A 699 54.47 47.40 -34.87
CA GLY A 699 54.85 46.09 -35.45
C GLY A 699 56.30 45.57 -35.23
N ASP A 700 57.22 45.85 -36.17
CA ASP A 700 58.03 44.78 -36.81
C ASP A 700 59.53 44.58 -36.38
N GLU A 701 60.00 44.99 -35.20
CA GLU A 701 61.44 45.37 -35.01
C GLU A 701 62.44 44.34 -34.36
N LEU A 702 62.13 43.05 -34.18
CA LEU A 702 62.73 42.25 -33.07
C LEU A 702 63.82 41.16 -33.34
N ASP A 703 64.16 40.79 -34.57
CA ASP A 703 64.48 39.38 -34.91
C ASP A 703 65.98 38.94 -35.02
N LYS A 704 66.87 39.11 -34.00
CA LYS A 704 68.35 39.09 -34.24
C LYS A 704 69.39 38.39 -33.31
N LYS A 705 69.09 37.56 -32.29
CA LYS A 705 70.07 37.19 -31.21
C LYS A 705 70.26 35.69 -30.83
N ILE A 706 70.90 34.82 -31.65
CA ILE A 706 70.81 33.32 -31.43
C ILE A 706 72.11 32.48 -31.27
N LYS A 707 73.24 32.74 -31.94
CA LYS A 707 74.20 31.67 -32.37
C LYS A 707 75.26 31.07 -31.39
N VAL A 708 75.23 31.27 -30.06
CA VAL A 708 76.44 31.02 -29.21
C VAL A 708 76.50 29.67 -28.45
N ALA A 709 75.41 28.90 -28.38
CA ALA A 709 75.18 27.93 -27.28
C ALA A 709 75.68 26.46 -27.46
N GLU A 710 76.58 26.15 -28.40
CA GLU A 710 76.65 24.77 -28.95
C GLU A 710 77.61 23.76 -28.25
N LYS A 711 78.54 24.18 -27.39
CA LYS A 711 79.67 23.29 -26.93
C LYS A 711 79.58 22.67 -25.54
N GLU A 712 78.73 23.18 -24.65
CA GLU A 712 78.58 22.63 -23.28
C GLU A 712 77.85 21.26 -23.28
N ILE A 713 77.26 20.90 -24.42
CA ILE A 713 76.28 19.83 -24.60
C ILE A 713 76.82 18.43 -24.27
N VAL A 714 78.07 18.08 -24.58
CA VAL A 714 78.54 16.67 -24.55
C VAL A 714 78.90 16.15 -23.14
N ALA A 715 79.50 17.00 -22.29
CA ALA A 715 79.77 16.63 -20.90
C ALA A 715 78.48 16.59 -20.06
N ILE A 716 77.54 17.50 -20.39
CA ILE A 716 76.15 17.40 -19.98
C ILE A 716 75.60 16.03 -20.43
N GLU A 717 75.71 15.65 -21.70
CA GLU A 717 75.05 14.48 -22.30
C GLU A 717 75.18 13.15 -21.54
N ASN A 718 76.32 12.85 -20.89
CA ASN A 718 76.49 11.61 -20.13
C ASN A 718 76.00 11.69 -18.68
N THR A 719 76.17 12.83 -17.99
CA THR A 719 75.50 13.05 -16.70
C THR A 719 73.99 13.11 -16.90
N LEU A 720 73.55 13.81 -17.95
CA LEU A 720 72.21 13.83 -18.54
C LEU A 720 71.74 12.46 -19.06
N LYS A 721 72.55 11.40 -19.19
CA LYS A 721 72.02 10.04 -19.48
C LYS A 721 71.58 9.31 -18.21
N MET A 722 72.37 9.37 -17.14
CA MET A 722 71.90 8.90 -15.82
C MET A 722 70.75 9.78 -15.32
N ILE A 723 70.92 11.11 -15.40
CA ILE A 723 69.91 12.11 -15.04
C ILE A 723 68.72 12.07 -16.00
N ASN A 724 68.81 11.63 -17.27
CA ASN A 724 67.61 11.38 -18.09
C ASN A 724 66.93 10.05 -17.77
N LEU A 725 67.64 9.00 -17.35
CA LEU A 725 66.97 7.76 -16.96
C LEU A 725 66.24 7.95 -15.62
N THR A 726 66.86 8.59 -14.64
CA THR A 726 66.15 9.02 -13.43
C THR A 726 65.12 10.10 -13.73
N ASN A 727 65.40 11.12 -14.56
CA ASN A 727 64.36 12.08 -15.00
C ASN A 727 63.30 11.46 -15.90
N VAL A 728 63.44 10.26 -16.47
CA VAL A 728 62.34 9.59 -17.19
C VAL A 728 61.44 8.89 -16.19
N ALA A 729 61.99 8.20 -15.17
CA ALA A 729 61.20 7.73 -14.04
C ALA A 729 60.50 8.91 -13.32
N PHE A 730 61.26 9.95 -12.95
CA PHE A 730 60.74 11.18 -12.36
C PHE A 730 59.85 11.99 -13.31
N LYS A 731 59.96 11.94 -14.66
CA LYS A 731 58.98 12.56 -15.59
C LYS A 731 57.83 11.65 -15.98
N ASN A 732 57.83 10.39 -15.56
CA ASN A 732 56.64 9.56 -15.58
C ASN A 732 55.85 9.79 -14.27
N ASN A 733 56.55 9.90 -13.13
CA ASN A 733 55.95 10.12 -11.80
C ASN A 733 55.63 11.60 -11.48
N LEU A 734 56.40 12.54 -12.04
CA LEU A 734 56.11 13.97 -12.17
C LEU A 734 55.84 14.34 -13.63
N SER A 735 55.28 13.43 -14.43
CA SER A 735 54.67 13.88 -15.68
C SER A 735 53.66 14.96 -15.30
N PRO A 736 53.64 16.13 -15.98
CA PRO A 736 52.48 16.98 -15.90
C PRO A 736 51.34 16.16 -16.49
N LEU A 737 50.54 15.57 -15.58
CA LEU A 737 49.22 15.03 -15.85
C LEU A 737 48.56 15.99 -16.84
N LYS A 738 48.09 15.46 -17.96
CA LYS A 738 47.54 16.32 -19.01
C LYS A 738 46.34 17.08 -18.43
N ASP A 739 45.94 18.19 -19.03
CA ASP A 739 44.69 18.84 -18.60
C ASP A 739 43.47 17.92 -18.78
N ASP A 740 43.61 16.87 -19.60
CA ASP A 740 42.69 15.76 -19.82
C ASP A 740 42.89 14.54 -18.89
N ASP A 741 43.94 14.50 -18.06
CA ASP A 741 44.18 13.37 -17.14
C ASP A 741 43.12 13.33 -16.03
N VAL A 742 42.63 12.12 -15.74
CA VAL A 742 41.50 11.89 -14.84
C VAL A 742 41.74 12.56 -13.48
N THR A 743 42.95 12.51 -12.93
CA THR A 743 43.24 13.09 -11.61
C THR A 743 43.35 14.63 -11.59
N ILE A 744 43.67 15.29 -12.72
CA ILE A 744 43.57 16.76 -12.81
C ILE A 744 42.13 17.19 -13.08
N GLN A 745 41.38 16.45 -13.91
CA GLN A 745 39.95 16.68 -14.06
C GLN A 745 39.22 16.48 -12.73
N GLU A 746 39.50 15.40 -11.97
CA GLU A 746 39.03 15.19 -10.61
C GLU A 746 39.44 16.34 -9.68
N MET A 747 40.68 16.82 -9.73
CA MET A 747 41.14 17.94 -8.89
C MET A 747 40.36 19.23 -9.19
N LYS A 748 40.24 19.62 -10.46
CA LYS A 748 39.46 20.80 -10.88
C LYS A 748 37.98 20.64 -10.53
N VAL A 749 37.42 19.44 -10.70
CA VAL A 749 36.04 19.10 -10.32
C VAL A 749 35.86 19.13 -8.80
N LEU A 750 36.83 18.69 -8.00
CA LEU A 750 36.81 18.77 -6.53
C LEU A 750 36.97 20.20 -6.04
N GLU A 751 37.83 21.00 -6.65
CA GLU A 751 38.02 22.42 -6.30
C GLU A 751 36.78 23.25 -6.68
N ASN A 752 36.18 22.99 -7.85
CA ASN A 752 34.90 23.60 -8.24
C ASN A 752 33.76 23.12 -7.32
N LYS A 753 33.68 21.81 -7.01
CA LYS A 753 32.73 21.31 -5.98
C LYS A 753 32.96 21.98 -4.63
N TYR A 754 34.20 22.27 -4.23
CA TYR A 754 34.52 22.96 -2.98
C TYR A 754 34.10 24.44 -3.01
N LYS A 755 34.30 25.13 -4.14
CA LYS A 755 33.78 26.50 -4.38
C LYS A 755 32.25 26.52 -4.34
N ASP A 756 31.60 25.60 -5.06
CA ASP A 756 30.15 25.39 -5.02
C ASP A 756 29.63 25.11 -3.60
N TRP A 757 30.28 24.22 -2.85
CA TRP A 757 29.88 23.88 -1.48
C TRP A 757 30.13 25.04 -0.51
N THR A 758 31.21 25.81 -0.66
CA THR A 758 31.44 27.00 0.17
C THR A 758 30.50 28.16 -0.19
N GLN A 759 30.08 28.28 -1.45
CA GLN A 759 29.01 29.18 -1.85
C GLN A 759 27.64 28.71 -1.29
N LYS A 760 27.25 27.46 -1.48
CA LYS A 760 26.01 26.89 -0.94
C LYS A 760 25.94 26.96 0.59
N CYS A 761 27.07 26.80 1.28
CA CYS A 761 27.17 26.99 2.74
C CYS A 761 27.11 28.47 3.17
N ARG A 762 27.37 29.44 2.29
CA ARG A 762 27.11 30.87 2.54
C ARG A 762 25.63 31.20 2.29
N GLU A 763 25.07 30.70 1.18
CA GLU A 763 23.66 30.85 0.81
C GLU A 763 22.75 30.27 1.89
N ALA A 764 22.95 29.01 2.29
CA ALA A 764 22.20 28.36 3.37
C ALA A 764 22.34 29.06 4.73
N LYS A 765 23.50 29.70 5.01
CA LYS A 765 23.65 30.54 6.23
C LYS A 765 22.86 31.85 6.13
N GLN A 766 22.76 32.46 4.96
CA GLN A 766 21.92 33.64 4.75
C GLN A 766 20.43 33.29 4.78
N GLU A 767 20.03 32.13 4.26
CA GLU A 767 18.65 31.64 4.35
C GLU A 767 18.27 31.29 5.80
N LEU A 768 19.15 30.60 6.54
CA LEU A 768 18.93 30.36 7.97
C LEU A 768 18.76 31.66 8.76
N ALA A 769 19.57 32.69 8.48
CA ALA A 769 19.43 34.00 9.12
C ALA A 769 18.11 34.71 8.76
N LYS A 770 17.63 34.59 7.51
CA LYS A 770 16.30 35.11 7.11
C LYS A 770 15.17 34.35 7.82
N HIS A 771 15.24 33.02 7.85
CA HIS A 771 14.23 32.19 8.52
C HIS A 771 14.20 32.43 10.03
N GLN A 772 15.35 32.65 10.67
CA GLN A 772 15.43 33.03 12.08
C GLN A 772 14.74 34.38 12.33
N ALA A 773 15.01 35.40 11.52
CA ALA A 773 14.35 36.70 11.65
C ALA A 773 12.82 36.59 11.47
N ILE A 774 12.36 35.84 10.45
CA ILE A 774 10.93 35.59 10.22
C ILE A 774 10.29 34.84 11.40
N PHE A 775 10.99 33.86 11.98
CA PHE A 775 10.52 33.13 13.16
C PHE A 775 10.43 34.04 14.39
N ASP A 776 11.43 34.89 14.62
CA ASP A 776 11.47 35.83 15.73
C ASP A 776 10.36 36.90 15.59
N ASP A 777 10.04 37.33 14.36
CA ASP A 777 8.95 38.27 14.07
C ASP A 777 7.56 37.62 14.22
N LEU A 778 7.33 36.42 13.66
CA LEU A 778 6.11 35.63 13.89
C LEU A 778 5.89 35.32 15.38
N THR A 779 6.97 35.15 16.14
CA THR A 779 6.91 34.95 17.60
C THR A 779 6.47 36.23 18.34
N LYS A 780 6.78 37.43 17.81
CA LYS A 780 6.25 38.70 18.36
C LYS A 780 4.76 38.82 18.04
N GLU A 781 4.37 38.66 16.76
CA GLU A 781 2.97 38.74 16.32
C GLU A 781 2.07 37.76 17.11
N LEU A 782 2.52 36.52 17.30
CA LEU A 782 1.81 35.53 18.11
C LEU A 782 1.64 35.98 19.56
N ASN A 783 2.66 36.57 20.19
CA ASN A 783 2.55 37.08 21.55
C ASN A 783 1.65 38.30 21.65
N GLU A 784 1.67 39.21 20.66
CA GLU A 784 0.76 40.36 20.61
C GLU A 784 -0.71 39.95 20.50
N VAL A 785 -1.02 38.89 19.75
CA VAL A 785 -2.37 38.29 19.67
C VAL A 785 -2.73 37.52 20.95
N LEU A 786 -1.78 36.82 21.57
CA LEU A 786 -2.05 35.98 22.75
C LEU A 786 -2.22 36.79 24.05
N MET A 787 -1.61 37.97 24.15
CA MET A 787 -1.72 38.85 25.34
C MET A 787 -3.15 39.29 25.67
N PRO A 788 -3.96 39.88 24.77
CA PRO A 788 -5.34 40.27 25.10
C PRO A 788 -6.19 39.06 25.50
N VAL A 789 -6.03 37.92 24.84
CA VAL A 789 -6.74 36.67 25.19
C VAL A 789 -6.34 36.15 26.58
N ARG A 790 -5.08 36.29 26.99
CA ARG A 790 -4.63 35.98 28.36
C ARG A 790 -5.20 36.93 29.40
N MET A 791 -5.32 38.22 29.07
CA MET A 791 -5.92 39.22 29.96
C MET A 791 -7.43 39.00 30.12
N GLU A 792 -8.17 38.76 29.03
CA GLU A 792 -9.60 38.48 29.05
C GLU A 792 -9.93 37.20 29.83
N ASN A 793 -9.17 36.12 29.60
CA ASN A 793 -9.32 34.89 30.38
C ASN A 793 -9.02 35.09 31.87
N LYS A 794 -8.02 35.92 32.21
CA LYS A 794 -7.74 36.24 33.62
C LYS A 794 -8.91 37.02 34.24
N GLU A 795 -9.38 38.07 33.59
CA GLU A 795 -10.55 38.82 34.06
C GLU A 795 -11.80 37.94 34.23
N LEU A 796 -11.97 36.92 33.37
CA LEU A 796 -13.08 35.96 33.49
C LEU A 796 -12.91 35.04 34.71
N VAL A 797 -11.69 34.57 35.00
CA VAL A 797 -11.39 33.80 36.21
C VAL A 797 -11.63 34.66 37.46
N ASP A 798 -11.10 35.89 37.50
CA ASP A 798 -11.26 36.82 38.62
C ASP A 798 -12.77 37.05 38.92
N LYS A 799 -13.62 37.20 37.88
CA LYS A 799 -15.09 37.32 38.00
C LYS A 799 -15.77 36.04 38.51
N LEU A 800 -15.33 34.85 38.06
CA LEU A 800 -15.87 33.57 38.52
C LEU A 800 -15.46 33.23 39.96
N GLU A 801 -14.31 33.71 40.44
CA GLU A 801 -13.92 33.62 41.84
C GLU A 801 -14.81 34.53 42.72
N GLU A 802 -15.11 35.76 42.28
CA GLU A 802 -16.07 36.64 42.98
C GLU A 802 -17.47 36.02 43.06
N GLU A 803 -17.99 35.43 41.98
CA GLU A 803 -19.30 34.76 41.99
C GLU A 803 -19.32 33.54 42.92
N ASN A 804 -18.28 32.70 42.92
CA ASN A 804 -18.18 31.58 43.86
C ASN A 804 -18.17 32.06 45.33
N ILE A 805 -17.42 33.12 45.64
CA ILE A 805 -17.39 33.72 46.98
C ILE A 805 -18.78 34.24 47.41
N VAL A 806 -19.63 34.68 46.47
CA VAL A 806 -21.03 35.04 46.74
C VAL A 806 -21.91 33.79 46.95
N ILE A 807 -21.74 32.75 46.14
CA ILE A 807 -22.49 31.49 46.25
C ILE A 807 -22.20 30.79 47.59
N GLU A 808 -20.93 30.66 47.99
CA GLU A 808 -20.55 30.10 49.29
C GLU A 808 -21.20 30.85 50.47
N LYS A 809 -21.22 32.19 50.41
CA LYS A 809 -21.89 33.00 51.44
C LYS A 809 -23.39 32.70 51.48
N GLN A 810 -24.03 32.53 50.32
CA GLN A 810 -25.44 32.13 50.28
C GLN A 810 -25.65 30.74 50.86
N GLU A 811 -24.83 29.75 50.53
CA GLU A 811 -24.93 28.39 51.09
C GLU A 811 -24.74 28.38 52.60
N ARG A 812 -23.71 29.04 53.14
CA ARG A 812 -23.51 29.17 54.60
C ARG A 812 -24.75 29.76 55.30
N THR A 813 -25.39 30.80 54.72
CA THR A 813 -26.63 31.35 55.30
C THR A 813 -27.85 30.43 55.13
N LYS A 814 -27.91 29.57 54.10
CA LYS A 814 -28.94 28.53 53.94
C LYS A 814 -28.73 27.43 54.97
N GLU A 815 -27.51 26.93 55.14
CA GLU A 815 -27.17 25.96 56.18
C GLU A 815 -27.51 26.46 57.58
N GLU A 816 -27.17 27.70 57.92
CA GLU A 816 -27.52 28.26 59.23
C GLU A 816 -29.04 28.29 59.45
N LYS A 817 -29.82 28.64 58.41
CA LYS A 817 -31.30 28.61 58.48
C LYS A 817 -31.80 27.18 58.66
N LEU A 818 -31.21 26.20 57.95
CA LEU A 818 -31.55 24.78 58.08
C LEU A 818 -31.21 24.23 59.47
N LYS A 819 -30.02 24.53 59.99
CA LYS A 819 -29.59 24.17 61.36
C LYS A 819 -30.48 24.83 62.43
N ARG A 820 -31.00 26.04 62.18
CA ARG A 820 -32.01 26.72 63.03
C ARG A 820 -33.39 26.05 62.95
N THR A 821 -33.90 25.70 61.77
CA THR A 821 -35.20 25.00 61.66
C THR A 821 -35.12 23.57 62.19
N GLU A 822 -34.05 22.83 61.95
CA GLU A 822 -33.81 21.52 62.57
C GLU A 822 -33.80 21.59 64.09
N THR A 823 -33.14 22.58 64.69
CA THR A 823 -33.14 22.72 66.16
C THR A 823 -34.48 23.19 66.72
N GLN A 824 -35.32 23.87 65.93
CA GLN A 824 -36.72 24.12 66.29
C GLN A 824 -37.57 22.84 66.20
N ILE A 825 -37.44 22.05 65.12
CA ILE A 825 -38.13 20.77 64.93
C ILE A 825 -37.74 19.77 66.02
N ARG A 826 -36.44 19.63 66.32
CA ARG A 826 -35.94 18.78 67.43
C ARG A 826 -36.45 19.24 68.80
N LYS A 827 -36.67 20.55 69.01
CA LYS A 827 -37.30 21.08 70.24
C LYS A 827 -38.81 20.80 70.30
N ALA A 828 -39.53 20.93 69.19
CA ALA A 828 -40.95 20.58 69.12
C ALA A 828 -41.18 19.09 69.39
N LEU A 829 -40.41 18.22 68.73
CA LEU A 829 -40.43 16.76 68.96
C LEU A 829 -40.08 16.37 70.40
N LYS A 830 -39.20 17.11 71.09
CA LYS A 830 -38.90 16.86 72.51
C LYS A 830 -39.99 17.30 73.49
N ASN A 831 -40.95 18.11 73.04
CA ASN A 831 -42.01 18.67 73.89
C ASN A 831 -43.35 17.94 73.75
N LEU A 832 -43.57 17.14 72.70
CA LEU A 832 -44.73 16.26 72.58
C LEU A 832 -44.53 14.98 73.41
N ARG A 833 -45.56 14.53 74.15
CA ARG A 833 -45.57 13.19 74.72
C ARG A 833 -46.02 12.20 73.64
N SER A 834 -45.56 10.96 73.72
CA SER A 834 -45.79 9.94 72.68
C SER A 834 -47.27 9.56 72.45
N LYS A 835 -48.19 9.94 73.34
CA LYS A 835 -49.63 9.79 73.12
C LYS A 835 -50.23 10.89 72.23
N ASP A 836 -49.64 12.08 72.23
CA ASP A 836 -50.12 13.21 71.44
C ASP A 836 -49.78 12.99 69.95
N ILE A 837 -48.61 12.42 69.68
CA ILE A 837 -48.14 12.06 68.33
C ILE A 837 -49.16 11.16 67.62
N SER A 838 -49.62 10.08 68.27
CA SER A 838 -50.63 9.18 67.69
C SER A 838 -51.98 9.84 67.40
N ILE A 839 -52.33 10.93 68.07
CA ILE A 839 -53.56 11.69 67.82
C ILE A 839 -53.34 12.67 66.66
N TYR A 840 -52.18 13.31 66.59
CA TYR A 840 -51.80 14.17 65.46
C TYR A 840 -51.59 13.38 64.17
N ASP A 841 -51.04 12.17 64.22
CA ASP A 841 -50.91 11.28 63.05
C ASP A 841 -52.29 10.84 62.55
N GLN A 842 -53.25 10.55 63.44
CA GLN A 842 -54.63 10.26 63.05
C GLN A 842 -55.38 11.49 62.52
N ASP A 843 -55.23 12.70 63.11
CA ASP A 843 -55.81 13.92 62.53
C ASP A 843 -55.15 14.27 61.18
N LEU A 844 -53.85 14.00 61.03
CA LEU A 844 -53.13 14.18 59.77
C LEU A 844 -53.61 13.20 58.70
N GLU A 845 -53.78 11.91 59.01
CA GLU A 845 -54.33 10.90 58.10
C GLU A 845 -55.79 11.24 57.72
N VAL A 846 -56.63 11.58 58.70
CA VAL A 846 -58.02 12.05 58.45
C VAL A 846 -58.03 13.32 57.60
N ARG A 847 -57.10 14.26 57.80
CA ARG A 847 -56.99 15.49 57.00
C ARG A 847 -56.49 15.20 55.59
N GLN A 848 -55.51 14.32 55.41
CA GLN A 848 -55.04 13.87 54.09
C GLN A 848 -56.15 13.15 53.32
N LEU A 849 -56.91 12.25 53.96
CA LEU A 849 -58.07 11.59 53.36
C LEU A 849 -59.17 12.60 53.01
N LYS A 850 -59.41 13.61 53.85
CA LYS A 850 -60.37 14.69 53.60
C LYS A 850 -59.93 15.60 52.45
N ASP A 851 -58.64 15.88 52.31
CA ASP A 851 -58.10 16.67 51.19
C ASP A 851 -57.99 15.87 49.88
N ALA A 852 -57.73 14.56 49.95
CA ALA A 852 -57.87 13.67 48.81
C ALA A 852 -59.33 13.64 48.32
N ASN A 853 -60.29 13.48 49.23
CA ASN A 853 -61.72 13.47 48.89
C ASN A 853 -62.19 14.86 48.36
N ASN A 854 -61.77 15.96 48.99
CA ASN A 854 -61.95 17.32 48.45
C ASN A 854 -61.37 17.47 47.03
N THR A 855 -60.23 16.84 46.74
CA THR A 855 -59.56 16.91 45.44
C THR A 855 -60.33 16.09 44.39
N VAL A 856 -60.86 14.92 44.75
CA VAL A 856 -61.76 14.13 43.88
C VAL A 856 -63.07 14.89 43.62
N VAL A 857 -63.70 15.47 44.65
CA VAL A 857 -64.89 16.32 44.51
C VAL A 857 -64.61 17.52 43.60
N LYS A 858 -63.47 18.21 43.77
CA LYS A 858 -63.05 19.29 42.86
C LYS A 858 -62.83 18.80 41.43
N ARG A 859 -62.24 17.60 41.24
CA ARG A 859 -62.04 16.98 39.91
C ARG A 859 -63.37 16.67 39.24
N LEU A 860 -64.35 16.11 39.97
CA LEU A 860 -65.70 15.85 39.48
C LEU A 860 -66.44 17.15 39.14
N CYS A 861 -66.34 18.18 39.99
CA CYS A 861 -66.91 19.50 39.72
C CYS A 861 -66.24 20.23 38.54
N SER A 862 -64.97 19.95 38.23
CA SER A 862 -64.33 20.39 36.98
C SER A 862 -64.83 19.59 35.78
N MET A 863 -64.95 18.26 35.88
CA MET A 863 -65.51 17.43 34.80
C MET A 863 -66.96 17.82 34.46
N MET A 864 -67.79 18.19 35.44
CA MET A 864 -69.13 18.74 35.20
C MET A 864 -69.13 20.11 34.51
N LYS A 865 -68.02 20.86 34.53
CA LYS A 865 -67.84 22.14 33.82
C LYS A 865 -67.20 21.97 32.44
N GLU A 866 -66.36 20.95 32.28
CA GLU A 866 -65.64 20.64 31.05
C GLU A 866 -66.48 19.77 30.08
N TYR A 867 -67.34 18.90 30.61
CA TYR A 867 -68.12 17.91 29.83
C TYR A 867 -69.62 17.98 30.18
N ALA A 868 -70.33 18.92 29.56
CA ALA A 868 -71.75 19.17 29.82
C ALA A 868 -72.65 17.92 29.66
N ASP A 869 -72.35 17.07 28.68
CA ASP A 869 -73.13 15.86 28.37
C ASP A 869 -73.03 14.78 29.47
N VAL A 870 -71.96 14.81 30.27
CA VAL A 870 -71.69 13.86 31.37
C VAL A 870 -72.19 14.40 32.71
N ALA A 871 -72.37 15.72 32.84
CA ALA A 871 -72.88 16.38 34.03
C ALA A 871 -74.22 15.82 34.58
N PRO A 872 -75.26 15.49 33.78
CA PRO A 872 -76.49 14.90 34.32
C PRO A 872 -76.26 13.50 34.93
N ASN A 873 -75.36 12.69 34.35
CA ASN A 873 -75.02 11.37 34.90
C ASN A 873 -74.24 11.51 36.21
N ILE A 874 -73.23 12.38 36.27
CA ILE A 874 -72.49 12.66 37.51
C ILE A 874 -73.44 13.16 38.60
N SER A 875 -74.35 14.08 38.27
CA SER A 875 -75.32 14.62 39.23
C SER A 875 -76.40 13.60 39.65
N LYS A 876 -76.67 12.56 38.86
CA LYS A 876 -77.55 11.45 39.25
C LYS A 876 -76.85 10.51 40.22
N TYR A 877 -75.67 10.02 39.87
CA TYR A 877 -74.92 9.09 40.72
C TYR A 877 -74.45 9.74 42.04
N SER A 878 -74.15 11.04 42.07
CA SER A 878 -73.86 11.75 43.32
C SER A 878 -75.09 11.82 44.24
N ALA A 879 -76.29 11.96 43.68
CA ALA A 879 -77.54 11.94 44.45
C ALA A 879 -77.89 10.53 44.95
N GLU A 880 -77.71 9.49 44.12
CA GLU A 880 -77.94 8.08 44.52
C GLU A 880 -76.99 7.64 45.67
N HIS A 881 -75.80 8.23 45.79
CA HIS A 881 -74.84 7.97 46.86
C HIS A 881 -74.78 9.03 47.98
N ASN A 882 -75.72 9.98 48.02
CA ASN A 882 -75.76 11.08 49.02
C ASN A 882 -74.47 11.93 49.11
N ILE A 883 -73.73 12.09 48.00
CA ILE A 883 -72.52 12.92 47.93
C ILE A 883 -72.92 14.34 47.51
N ASP A 884 -72.99 15.26 48.48
CA ASP A 884 -73.42 16.64 48.23
C ASP A 884 -72.35 17.50 47.51
N LEU A 885 -72.37 17.44 46.19
CA LEU A 885 -71.53 18.26 45.31
C LEU A 885 -71.90 19.77 45.32
N LYS A 886 -72.95 20.22 46.03
CA LYS A 886 -73.42 21.61 45.97
C LYS A 886 -72.77 22.54 47.01
N SER A 887 -72.01 22.00 47.97
CA SER A 887 -71.53 22.75 49.15
C SER A 887 -70.06 23.22 49.11
N GLN A 888 -69.55 23.72 47.98
CA GLN A 888 -68.32 24.55 47.94
C GLN A 888 -68.47 25.79 47.02
N ASN A 889 -69.26 26.76 47.48
CA ASN A 889 -69.40 28.09 46.87
C ASN A 889 -69.40 29.21 47.95
N SER A 890 -68.54 29.10 48.97
CA SER A 890 -68.43 30.08 50.05
C SER A 890 -67.00 30.25 50.58
N LEU A 891 -66.40 31.39 50.21
CA LEU A 891 -65.42 32.20 50.94
C LEU A 891 -64.65 31.61 52.15
N SER A 892 -63.32 31.71 52.07
CA SER A 892 -62.50 32.25 53.18
C SER A 892 -61.26 32.94 52.62
N SER A 893 -61.16 34.26 52.81
CA SER A 893 -59.98 35.06 52.49
C SER A 893 -59.13 35.24 53.75
N ASP A 894 -57.86 34.84 53.71
CA ASP A 894 -56.90 35.18 54.76
C ASP A 894 -55.83 36.13 54.23
N SER A 895 -55.79 37.32 54.81
CA SER A 895 -54.81 38.36 54.55
C SER A 895 -53.93 38.55 55.78
N PHE A 896 -52.63 38.29 55.65
CA PHE A 896 -51.64 38.78 56.63
C PHE A 896 -50.62 39.69 55.94
N SER A 897 -50.36 40.82 56.59
CA SER A 897 -49.64 41.95 56.04
C SER A 897 -48.66 42.51 57.07
N THR A 898 -47.44 42.86 56.66
CA THR A 898 -46.68 43.94 57.31
C THR A 898 -45.52 44.43 56.44
N ALA A 899 -45.52 45.74 56.18
CA ALA A 899 -44.35 46.64 56.10
C ALA A 899 -43.26 46.39 55.00
N SER A 900 -42.50 47.40 54.57
CA SER A 900 -42.43 48.81 54.97
C SER A 900 -42.22 49.75 53.77
N SER A 901 -42.79 50.95 53.83
CA SER A 901 -42.56 52.06 52.89
C SER A 901 -41.31 52.89 53.23
N ILE A 902 -40.56 53.31 52.20
CA ILE A 902 -39.63 54.46 52.17
C ILE A 902 -39.33 54.69 50.66
N SER A 903 -39.93 55.68 49.99
CA SER A 903 -39.64 57.13 49.97
C SER A 903 -38.34 57.49 49.25
N SER A 904 -38.47 58.18 48.11
CA SER A 904 -37.37 58.69 47.27
C SER A 904 -36.48 59.70 47.98
N PRO A 905 -35.25 59.88 47.47
CA PRO A 905 -34.93 61.16 46.81
C PRO A 905 -34.29 60.89 45.42
N SER A 906 -34.35 61.75 44.39
CA SER A 906 -34.00 63.18 44.32
C SER A 906 -32.53 63.44 44.68
N SER A 907 -31.71 64.16 43.90
CA SER A 907 -31.86 64.77 42.57
C SER A 907 -30.45 65.23 42.10
N THR A 908 -30.34 65.98 41.00
CA THR A 908 -29.11 66.68 40.53
C THR A 908 -27.98 65.75 39.99
N ARG A 909 -27.00 66.13 39.14
CA ARG A 909 -26.68 67.25 38.20
C ARG A 909 -25.19 67.02 37.80
N SER A 910 -24.65 67.20 36.58
CA SER A 910 -25.13 67.54 35.21
C SER A 910 -23.90 67.64 34.25
N LEU A 911 -24.11 68.03 32.97
CA LEU A 911 -23.10 68.55 32.01
C LEU A 911 -22.19 67.47 31.36
N THR A 912 -21.69 67.56 30.11
CA THR A 912 -21.96 68.48 28.96
C THR A 912 -21.40 67.94 27.62
N THR A 913 -22.16 68.10 26.52
CA THR A 913 -21.67 68.36 25.12
C THR A 913 -20.81 67.26 24.39
N ARG A 914 -20.71 67.16 23.05
CA ARG A 914 -21.33 67.89 21.90
C ARG A 914 -21.25 67.07 20.59
N PHE A 915 -21.97 67.58 19.58
CA PHE A 915 -21.76 67.47 18.11
C PHE A 915 -22.24 66.24 17.29
N ASN A 916 -23.04 66.60 16.27
CA ASN A 916 -23.16 66.10 14.88
C ASN A 916 -23.33 64.60 14.58
N PRO A 917 -24.51 64.19 14.07
CA PRO A 917 -24.59 63.15 13.05
C PRO A 917 -24.17 63.73 11.68
N VAL A 918 -23.21 63.08 11.00
CA VAL A 918 -22.86 63.37 9.61
C VAL A 918 -23.68 62.48 8.68
N VAL A 919 -24.14 63.05 7.56
CA VAL A 919 -24.84 62.29 6.51
C VAL A 919 -23.86 61.34 5.82
N VAL A 920 -24.18 60.05 5.80
CA VAL A 920 -23.51 59.06 4.94
C VAL A 920 -24.46 58.63 3.83
N SER A 921 -23.93 58.57 2.61
CA SER A 921 -24.68 58.42 1.37
C SER A 921 -25.20 57.00 1.13
N LYS A 922 -26.33 56.90 0.42
CA LYS A 922 -26.62 55.72 -0.40
C LYS A 922 -25.42 55.43 -1.32
N VAL A 923 -25.14 54.15 -1.53
CA VAL A 923 -24.41 53.66 -2.71
C VAL A 923 -25.45 52.99 -3.60
N ASP A 924 -25.76 53.59 -4.74
CA ASP A 924 -26.55 52.94 -5.78
C ASP A 924 -25.61 52.07 -6.63
N LEU A 925 -25.93 50.78 -6.78
CA LEU A 925 -25.19 49.85 -7.64
C LEU A 925 -25.84 49.81 -9.04
N SER A 926 -25.25 50.53 -9.98
CA SER A 926 -25.61 50.45 -11.40
C SER A 926 -24.99 49.21 -12.05
N PHE A 927 -25.82 48.35 -12.64
CA PHE A 927 -25.36 47.27 -13.52
C PHE A 927 -24.92 47.80 -14.88
N ASN A 928 -23.83 47.23 -15.39
CA ASN A 928 -23.55 46.93 -16.80
C ASN A 928 -22.69 45.66 -16.82
#